data_AF-A0A3B1AZ03-F1
#
_entry.id   AF-A0A3B1AZ03-F1
#
_cell.length_a   1.000
_cell.length_b   1.000
_cell.length_c   1.000
_cell.angle_alpha   90.00
_cell.angle_beta   90.00
_cell.angle_gamma   90.00
#
_symmetry.space_group_name_H-M   'P 1'
#
loop_
_entity.id
_entity.type
_entity.pdbx_description
1 polymer ?
#
loop_
_entity_poly.entity_id
_entity_poly.type
_entity_poly.pdbx_seq_one_letter_code
_entity_poly.pdbx_strand_id
1 'polypeptide(L)'
;MNDLFIIAVNLTRRCNLACAHCYMDAETRDCGGSDELSTDEVKSLLDEITSRSNETMVVLTGGEPLLRRDLDELVAHGSKLGLSMVVGTNGVLLDEQRVTSLKEAGALGMGISLDSLDPTSHDDFRNCPGSWEKTLAGMEACRKHELPFQVHFSVTEKNAHEVQSMIDFTKATGAHVLNIFFLVCTGRGESMSDITPARYEEVLNQLIEAQAQTKDLIIRARCAPHFKRIAYQRDPESLLTRAQGYEGGGCLAGLHYCRITPEGAVTACPYIPDEDGSIRETGFWEIWDNAPTFELLRNPKLEGKCGECEFQQLCGGCRARPKAMGGTLMDADPWCGYQPEGGAVIQPLKEEHCDQVTWSPEAEQRLSRVPGFLRKMVRKRAESYVRDLGESIITTEHMASLASNRFGGKHPGMRPSAPEKTTEEPTPAAAPTSARLAWTQEAQQYMDEAPSFLRDNLIQIAEEVARGEGRLEVNMKLLNRLEGEEDQERKLEWTPAAEQTMEQLLSDRKAQARMFIQPTMELAAEREAQRRDANTVDACDVKKVIATETAGVEWEPEARTRVEAAPDFIRAGIKKAAEFNARRDGSACITGDDLTRYRNRALMRAVRRMRGFGMHDLDFSAYEIAKERVPRLKDNEQAEKRFAEIQEYVESKQAPDGSGLGLMDQELMEKMKAEMKK
;
A
#
# COMPACT_ATOMS: atom_id res chain seq x y z
N MET A 1 -7.87 -24.53 -15.58
CA MET A 1 -6.43 -24.29 -15.33
C MET A 1 -6.33 -23.17 -14.30
N ASN A 2 -5.30 -23.19 -13.45
CA ASN A 2 -5.09 -22.13 -12.46
C ASN A 2 -4.48 -20.91 -13.15
N ASP A 3 -5.30 -19.92 -13.49
CA ASP A 3 -4.85 -18.75 -14.26
C ASP A 3 -3.99 -17.81 -13.40
N LEU A 4 -2.75 -17.56 -13.81
CA LEU A 4 -1.88 -16.55 -13.20
C LEU A 4 -2.18 -15.18 -13.82
N PHE A 5 -2.49 -14.18 -12.99
CA PHE A 5 -2.78 -12.81 -13.46
C PHE A 5 -1.70 -11.81 -13.09
N ILE A 6 -1.13 -11.89 -11.88
CA ILE A 6 0.04 -11.10 -11.48
C ILE A 6 1.13 -12.02 -10.99
N ILE A 7 2.36 -11.69 -11.35
CA ILE A 7 3.54 -12.16 -10.64
C ILE A 7 4.38 -10.96 -10.22
N ALA A 8 4.81 -10.94 -8.96
CA ALA A 8 5.78 -9.98 -8.48
C ALA A 8 7.18 -10.61 -8.50
N VAL A 9 8.14 -10.00 -9.17
CA VAL A 9 9.52 -10.49 -9.20
C VAL A 9 10.37 -9.51 -8.40
N ASN A 10 10.83 -9.93 -7.23
CA ASN A 10 11.81 -9.17 -6.47
C ASN A 10 13.18 -9.39 -7.10
N LEU A 11 13.71 -8.37 -7.78
CA LEU A 11 14.89 -8.49 -8.63
C LEU A 11 16.23 -8.44 -7.90
N THR A 12 16.24 -7.89 -6.68
CA THR A 12 17.46 -7.66 -5.88
C THR A 12 17.08 -7.41 -4.42
N ARG A 13 17.99 -7.70 -3.49
CA ARG A 13 17.89 -7.31 -2.07
C ARG A 13 18.37 -5.89 -1.81
N ARG A 14 19.10 -5.29 -2.75
CA ARG A 14 19.66 -3.95 -2.57
C ARG A 14 18.58 -2.89 -2.59
N CYS A 15 18.60 -1.98 -1.63
CA CYS A 15 17.78 -0.78 -1.62
C CYS A 15 18.60 0.46 -1.28
N ASN A 16 18.22 1.60 -1.85
CA ASN A 16 18.76 2.91 -1.48
C ASN A 16 18.09 3.53 -0.25
N LEU A 17 17.12 2.86 0.34
CA LEU A 17 16.38 3.28 1.53
C LEU A 17 16.40 2.18 2.60
N ALA A 18 16.08 2.57 3.84
CA ALA A 18 15.99 1.68 4.99
C ALA A 18 14.63 1.82 5.69
N CYS A 19 13.55 1.75 4.91
CA CYS A 19 12.18 2.00 5.39
C CYS A 19 11.81 1.15 6.61
N ALA A 20 11.11 1.76 7.57
CA ALA A 20 10.74 1.10 8.83
C ALA A 20 9.77 -0.09 8.65
N HIS A 21 8.93 -0.05 7.62
CA HIS A 21 7.89 -1.06 7.36
C HIS A 21 8.30 -2.13 6.34
N CYS A 22 9.55 -2.15 5.89
CA CYS A 22 9.98 -2.99 4.76
C CYS A 22 9.76 -4.48 5.06
N TYR A 23 8.92 -5.13 4.26
CA TYR A 23 8.61 -6.56 4.42
C TYR A 23 9.80 -7.47 4.07
N MET A 24 10.67 -7.03 3.16
CA MET A 24 11.81 -7.80 2.65
C MET A 24 13.04 -7.68 3.54
N ASP A 25 13.07 -6.66 4.41
CA ASP A 25 14.29 -6.23 5.09
C ASP A 25 15.46 -6.04 4.11
N ALA A 26 15.18 -5.37 2.99
CA ALA A 26 16.15 -5.13 1.93
C ALA A 26 17.42 -4.45 2.47
N GLU A 27 18.59 -4.99 2.11
CA GLU A 27 19.90 -4.54 2.58
C GLU A 27 20.26 -3.17 1.97
N THR A 28 21.04 -2.38 2.70
CA THR A 28 21.58 -1.11 2.19
C THR A 28 22.45 -1.35 0.97
N ARG A 29 22.46 -0.38 0.02
CA ARG A 29 23.08 -0.39 -1.33
C ARG A 29 24.36 -1.22 -1.56
N ASP A 30 25.19 -1.40 -0.54
CA ASP A 30 26.53 -1.95 -0.62
C ASP A 30 26.60 -3.49 -0.56
N CYS A 31 25.50 -4.17 -0.22
CA CYS A 31 25.42 -5.62 -0.15
C CYS A 31 24.26 -6.13 -1.03
N GLY A 32 24.59 -6.64 -2.22
CA GLY A 32 23.67 -7.49 -2.99
C GLY A 32 24.00 -8.95 -2.72
N GLY A 33 23.00 -9.81 -2.62
CA GLY A 33 23.23 -11.25 -2.47
C GLY A 33 24.07 -11.75 -3.64
N SER A 34 25.14 -12.51 -3.37
CA SER A 34 25.94 -13.15 -4.42
C SER A 34 25.16 -14.19 -5.23
N ASP A 35 23.96 -14.52 -4.76
CA ASP A 35 23.05 -15.55 -5.25
C ASP A 35 21.77 -14.98 -5.89
N GLU A 36 21.67 -13.67 -6.15
CA GLU A 36 20.55 -13.06 -6.87
C GLU A 36 20.40 -13.63 -8.29
N LEU A 37 19.17 -13.68 -8.82
CA LEU A 37 18.86 -14.13 -10.17
C LEU A 37 19.55 -13.24 -11.21
N SER A 38 20.33 -13.88 -12.08
CA SER A 38 20.96 -13.25 -13.23
C SER A 38 19.93 -12.71 -14.23
N THR A 39 20.39 -11.87 -15.16
CA THR A 39 19.56 -11.35 -16.27
C THR A 39 18.90 -12.48 -17.06
N ASP A 40 19.66 -13.52 -17.38
CA ASP A 40 19.20 -14.64 -18.21
C ASP A 40 18.19 -15.52 -17.47
N GLU A 41 18.36 -15.74 -16.17
CA GLU A 41 17.39 -16.48 -15.35
C GLU A 41 16.05 -15.73 -15.26
N VAL A 42 16.09 -14.40 -15.07
CA VAL A 42 14.84 -13.60 -15.06
C VAL A 42 14.18 -13.63 -16.44
N LYS A 43 14.92 -13.52 -17.54
CA LYS A 43 14.34 -13.66 -18.89
C LYS A 43 13.74 -15.04 -19.13
N SER A 44 14.42 -16.10 -18.72
CA SER A 44 13.93 -17.48 -18.82
C SER A 44 12.62 -17.66 -18.06
N LEU A 45 12.47 -17.06 -16.87
CA LEU A 45 11.21 -17.03 -16.14
C LEU A 45 10.10 -16.32 -16.95
N LEU A 46 10.41 -15.16 -17.55
CA LEU A 46 9.44 -14.42 -18.38
C LEU A 46 9.00 -15.24 -19.61
N ASP A 47 9.96 -15.91 -20.26
CA ASP A 47 9.69 -16.82 -21.38
C ASP A 47 8.79 -17.98 -20.92
N GLU A 48 9.10 -18.59 -19.78
CA GLU A 48 8.31 -19.68 -19.20
C GLU A 48 6.88 -19.23 -18.91
N ILE A 49 6.66 -18.05 -18.31
CA ILE A 49 5.32 -17.51 -18.05
C ILE A 49 4.51 -17.40 -19.35
N THR A 50 5.14 -16.95 -20.44
CA THR A 50 4.43 -16.77 -21.72
C THR A 50 4.04 -18.07 -22.40
N SER A 51 4.63 -19.21 -22.00
CA SER A 51 4.23 -20.53 -22.49
C SER A 51 2.77 -20.88 -22.17
N ARG A 52 2.18 -20.27 -21.13
CA ARG A 52 0.76 -20.42 -20.79
C ARG A 52 -0.06 -19.14 -20.91
N SER A 53 0.51 -17.98 -20.57
CA SER A 53 -0.23 -16.70 -20.59
C SER A 53 0.69 -15.53 -20.91
N ASN A 54 0.42 -14.89 -22.05
CA ASN A 54 1.00 -13.60 -22.39
C ASN A 54 0.19 -12.41 -21.84
N GLU A 55 -0.91 -12.67 -21.12
CA GLU A 55 -1.75 -11.63 -20.50
C GLU A 55 -1.33 -11.33 -19.04
N THR A 56 -0.33 -12.05 -18.52
CA THR A 56 0.16 -11.89 -17.15
C THR A 56 0.78 -10.50 -16.94
N MET A 57 0.41 -9.85 -15.84
CA MET A 57 1.09 -8.65 -15.36
C MET A 57 2.32 -9.04 -14.54
N VAL A 58 3.48 -8.57 -14.97
CA VAL A 58 4.73 -8.77 -14.25
C VAL A 58 5.08 -7.47 -13.53
N VAL A 59 5.10 -7.52 -12.21
CA VAL A 59 5.54 -6.42 -11.37
C VAL A 59 7.00 -6.64 -11.01
N LEU A 60 7.90 -5.94 -11.70
CA LEU A 60 9.32 -5.89 -11.36
C LEU A 60 9.49 -4.99 -10.14
N THR A 61 9.92 -5.56 -9.04
CA THR A 61 10.11 -4.88 -7.75
C THR A 61 11.36 -5.47 -7.07
N GLY A 62 11.49 -5.42 -5.74
CA GLY A 62 12.70 -5.84 -5.04
C GLY A 62 12.94 -4.97 -3.81
N GLY A 63 14.18 -4.91 -3.36
CA GLY A 63 14.65 -3.78 -2.56
C GLY A 63 14.37 -2.48 -3.33
N GLU A 64 15.21 -2.13 -4.30
CA GLU A 64 14.92 -1.08 -5.28
C GLU A 64 15.32 -1.55 -6.69
N PRO A 65 14.36 -1.80 -7.61
CA PRO A 65 14.68 -2.28 -8.95
C PRO A 65 15.52 -1.28 -9.77
N LEU A 66 15.39 0.03 -9.53
CA LEU A 66 16.17 1.06 -10.23
C LEU A 66 17.69 0.99 -9.94
N LEU A 67 18.13 0.14 -9.00
CA LEU A 67 19.55 -0.15 -8.76
C LEU A 67 20.12 -1.23 -9.70
N ARG A 68 19.29 -1.98 -10.42
CA ARG A 68 19.74 -2.97 -11.42
C ARG A 68 20.08 -2.28 -12.73
N ARG A 69 21.27 -2.58 -13.26
CA ARG A 69 21.77 -1.99 -14.52
C ARG A 69 21.04 -2.52 -15.76
N ASP A 70 20.48 -3.71 -15.66
CA ASP A 70 19.80 -4.47 -16.72
C ASP A 70 18.27 -4.37 -16.63
N LEU A 71 17.72 -3.48 -15.79
CA LEU A 71 16.27 -3.35 -15.64
C LEU A 71 15.57 -3.06 -16.97
N ASP A 72 16.08 -2.09 -17.74
CA ASP A 72 15.53 -1.70 -19.04
C ASP A 72 15.54 -2.88 -20.03
N GLU A 73 16.57 -3.73 -19.95
CA GLU A 73 16.67 -4.94 -20.77
C GLU A 73 15.60 -5.98 -20.40
N LEU A 74 15.33 -6.18 -19.10
CA LEU A 74 14.26 -7.06 -18.63
C LEU A 74 12.87 -6.57 -19.00
N VAL A 75 12.62 -5.26 -18.87
CA VAL A 75 11.37 -4.62 -19.29
C VAL A 75 11.17 -4.80 -20.80
N ALA A 76 12.21 -4.53 -21.60
CA ALA A 76 12.17 -4.72 -23.05
C ALA A 76 11.95 -6.17 -23.46
N HIS A 77 12.55 -7.13 -22.75
CA HIS A 77 12.33 -8.56 -23.01
C HIS A 77 10.88 -8.95 -22.75
N GLY A 78 10.36 -8.68 -21.55
CA GLY A 78 8.98 -9.02 -21.20
C GLY A 78 7.94 -8.31 -22.08
N SER A 79 8.16 -7.04 -22.41
CA SER A 79 7.28 -6.28 -23.31
C SER A 79 7.23 -6.89 -24.72
N LYS A 80 8.37 -7.35 -25.26
CA LYS A 80 8.43 -8.06 -26.56
C LYS A 80 7.64 -9.37 -26.55
N LEU A 81 7.57 -10.05 -25.41
CA LEU A 81 6.75 -11.26 -25.24
C LEU A 81 5.25 -10.97 -25.10
N GLY A 82 4.86 -9.69 -24.97
CA GLY A 82 3.48 -9.25 -24.82
C GLY A 82 3.00 -9.14 -23.37
N LEU A 83 3.87 -9.36 -22.39
CA LEU A 83 3.57 -9.25 -20.96
C LEU A 83 3.32 -7.79 -20.56
N SER A 84 2.47 -7.58 -19.53
CA SER A 84 2.26 -6.25 -18.96
C SER A 84 3.36 -5.95 -17.94
N MET A 85 4.42 -5.28 -18.37
CA MET A 85 5.57 -4.95 -17.53
C MET A 85 5.29 -3.70 -16.69
N VAL A 86 5.27 -3.83 -15.36
CA VAL A 86 5.09 -2.73 -14.41
C VAL A 86 6.28 -2.71 -13.47
N VAL A 87 6.78 -1.53 -13.11
CA VAL A 87 7.93 -1.38 -12.19
C VAL A 87 7.47 -0.74 -10.89
N GLY A 88 7.69 -1.39 -9.75
CA GLY A 88 7.41 -0.85 -8.41
C GLY A 88 8.67 -0.28 -7.77
N THR A 89 8.71 1.03 -7.51
CA THR A 89 9.88 1.78 -7.04
C THR A 89 9.54 2.67 -5.84
N ASN A 90 10.57 3.01 -5.06
CA ASN A 90 10.46 4.04 -4.04
C ASN A 90 10.50 5.48 -4.61
N GLY A 91 10.75 5.64 -5.92
CA GLY A 91 10.66 6.93 -6.61
C GLY A 91 11.91 7.81 -6.51
N VAL A 92 12.82 7.56 -5.57
CA VAL A 92 13.97 8.45 -5.29
C VAL A 92 14.98 8.53 -6.45
N LEU A 93 15.08 7.47 -7.26
CA LEU A 93 15.98 7.39 -8.42
C LEU A 93 15.25 7.54 -9.77
N LEU A 94 13.96 7.90 -9.74
CA LEU A 94 13.10 7.97 -10.91
C LEU A 94 13.18 9.38 -11.53
N ASP A 95 14.29 9.71 -12.17
CA ASP A 95 14.44 10.98 -12.91
C ASP A 95 13.84 10.93 -14.33
N GLU A 96 13.83 12.06 -15.04
CA GLU A 96 13.31 12.17 -16.42
C GLU A 96 14.00 11.19 -17.39
N GLN A 97 15.31 10.97 -17.22
CA GLN A 97 16.07 10.05 -18.06
C GLN A 97 15.60 8.61 -17.83
N ARG A 98 15.40 8.21 -16.58
CA ARG A 98 14.94 6.88 -16.20
C ARG A 98 13.51 6.61 -16.64
N VAL A 99 12.62 7.60 -16.50
CA VAL A 99 11.25 7.52 -17.01
C VAL A 99 11.25 7.32 -18.52
N THR A 100 12.06 8.09 -19.24
CA THR A 100 12.18 7.97 -20.70
C THR A 100 12.71 6.59 -21.09
N SER A 101 13.78 6.11 -20.45
CA SER A 101 14.38 4.82 -20.79
C SER A 101 13.45 3.63 -20.50
N LEU A 102 12.74 3.65 -19.37
CA LEU A 102 11.75 2.62 -19.04
C LEU A 102 10.54 2.65 -19.97
N LYS A 103 10.07 3.84 -20.37
CA LYS A 103 8.99 3.98 -21.36
C LYS A 103 9.42 3.44 -22.72
N GLU A 104 10.63 3.76 -23.18
CA GLU A 104 11.20 3.23 -24.44
C GLU A 104 11.40 1.71 -24.39
N ALA A 105 11.76 1.17 -23.22
CA ALA A 105 11.83 -0.27 -22.98
C ALA A 105 10.44 -0.94 -23.00
N GLY A 106 9.34 -0.19 -22.93
CA GLY A 106 7.98 -0.73 -22.99
C GLY A 106 7.36 -1.00 -21.61
N ALA A 107 7.81 -0.31 -20.56
CA ALA A 107 7.11 -0.30 -19.28
C ALA A 107 5.69 0.26 -19.48
N LEU A 108 4.70 -0.48 -18.97
CA LEU A 108 3.29 -0.09 -19.03
C LEU A 108 2.94 0.93 -17.95
N GLY A 109 3.66 0.92 -16.83
CA GLY A 109 3.53 1.94 -15.80
C GLY A 109 4.39 1.73 -14.57
N MET A 110 4.37 2.73 -13.69
CA MET A 110 5.17 2.79 -12.46
C MET A 110 4.29 2.71 -11.21
N GLY A 111 4.64 1.85 -10.26
CA GLY A 111 4.13 1.93 -8.89
C GLY A 111 5.09 2.73 -8.02
N ILE A 112 4.67 3.92 -7.60
CA ILE A 112 5.52 4.87 -6.87
C ILE A 112 5.05 4.95 -5.43
N SER A 113 5.98 4.77 -4.50
CA SER A 113 5.68 4.63 -3.09
C SER A 113 5.67 5.98 -2.36
N LEU A 114 4.50 6.45 -1.92
CA LEU A 114 4.31 7.71 -1.18
C LEU A 114 3.49 7.46 0.09
N ASP A 115 4.12 7.57 1.26
CA ASP A 115 3.52 7.15 2.54
C ASP A 115 3.07 8.30 3.46
N SER A 116 3.23 9.55 3.04
CA SER A 116 2.67 10.72 3.72
C SER A 116 2.76 11.92 2.78
N LEU A 117 1.83 12.85 2.92
CA LEU A 117 1.89 14.17 2.28
C LEU A 117 2.76 15.15 3.07
N ASP A 118 3.04 14.86 4.34
CA ASP A 118 4.01 15.59 5.15
C ASP A 118 5.45 15.10 4.83
N PRO A 119 6.35 15.98 4.35
CA PRO A 119 7.69 15.58 3.94
C PRO A 119 8.50 14.92 5.06
N THR A 120 8.38 15.43 6.29
CA THR A 120 9.13 14.89 7.45
C THR A 120 8.63 13.49 7.80
N SER A 121 7.33 13.30 7.86
CA SER A 121 6.70 12.02 8.17
C SER A 121 7.03 10.96 7.12
N HIS A 122 7.02 11.34 5.82
CA HIS A 122 7.43 10.45 4.74
C HIS A 122 8.91 10.07 4.85
N ASP A 123 9.81 11.06 4.98
CA ASP A 123 11.25 10.85 5.05
C ASP A 123 11.65 10.02 6.28
N ASP A 124 11.04 10.28 7.44
CA ASP A 124 11.27 9.52 8.68
C ASP A 124 10.80 8.06 8.51
N PHE A 125 9.66 7.84 7.87
CA PHE A 125 9.10 6.51 7.66
C PHE A 125 9.92 5.68 6.65
N ARG A 126 10.45 6.34 5.62
CA ARG A 126 11.37 5.78 4.61
C ARG A 126 12.83 5.74 5.07
N ASN A 127 13.14 6.40 6.19
CA ASN A 127 14.47 6.61 6.75
C ASN A 127 15.47 7.21 5.74
N CYS A 128 15.03 8.26 5.02
CA CYS A 128 15.85 8.94 4.02
C CYS A 128 15.43 10.40 3.84
N PRO A 129 16.24 11.36 4.33
CA PRO A 129 15.97 12.77 4.13
C PRO A 129 15.95 13.17 2.65
N GLY A 130 14.96 13.97 2.25
CA GLY A 130 14.71 14.42 0.88
C GLY A 130 14.11 13.34 -0.02
N SER A 131 13.65 12.22 0.53
CA SER A 131 13.01 11.16 -0.26
C SER A 131 11.63 11.57 -0.78
N TRP A 132 10.90 12.37 -0.01
CA TRP A 132 9.60 12.91 -0.40
C TRP A 132 9.72 13.79 -1.66
N GLU A 133 10.62 14.77 -1.64
CA GLU A 133 10.83 15.71 -2.78
C GLU A 133 11.22 14.97 -4.05
N LYS A 134 12.12 13.99 -3.94
CA LYS A 134 12.57 13.18 -5.09
C LYS A 134 11.47 12.27 -5.61
N THR A 135 10.67 11.68 -4.73
CA THR A 135 9.51 10.87 -5.10
C THR A 135 8.51 11.69 -5.90
N LEU A 136 8.20 12.92 -5.46
CA LEU A 136 7.31 13.81 -6.19
C LEU A 136 7.88 14.25 -7.53
N ALA A 137 9.18 14.55 -7.60
CA ALA A 137 9.85 14.84 -8.87
C ALA A 137 9.74 13.67 -9.85
N GLY A 138 9.83 12.42 -9.36
CA GLY A 138 9.63 11.23 -10.20
C GLY A 138 8.19 11.03 -10.68
N MET A 139 7.19 11.34 -9.84
CA MET A 139 5.78 11.35 -10.26
C MET A 139 5.55 12.41 -11.36
N GLU A 140 6.12 13.59 -11.20
CA GLU A 140 6.03 14.66 -12.18
C GLU A 140 6.74 14.29 -13.49
N ALA A 141 7.90 13.64 -13.43
CA ALA A 141 8.58 13.10 -14.61
C ALA A 141 7.70 12.07 -15.35
N CYS A 142 7.08 11.13 -14.62
CA CYS A 142 6.11 10.20 -15.21
C CYS A 142 4.97 10.93 -15.92
N ARG A 143 4.39 11.94 -15.29
CA ARG A 143 3.31 12.76 -15.87
C ARG A 143 3.77 13.48 -17.15
N LYS A 144 4.88 14.21 -17.09
CA LYS A 144 5.46 14.97 -18.21
C LYS A 144 5.77 14.09 -19.42
N HIS A 145 6.27 12.89 -19.18
CA HIS A 145 6.64 11.94 -20.23
C HIS A 145 5.51 10.97 -20.59
N GLU A 146 4.29 11.17 -20.07
CA GLU A 146 3.12 10.32 -20.30
C GLU A 146 3.42 8.83 -20.07
N LEU A 147 4.13 8.51 -18.99
CA LEU A 147 4.29 7.15 -18.48
C LEU A 147 3.26 6.97 -17.34
N PRO A 148 2.23 6.12 -17.53
CA PRO A 148 1.22 5.89 -16.51
C PRO A 148 1.83 5.49 -15.17
N PHE A 149 1.27 6.01 -14.07
CA PHE A 149 1.74 5.63 -12.74
C PHE A 149 0.58 5.46 -11.76
N GLN A 150 0.89 4.78 -10.65
CA GLN A 150 0.02 4.53 -9.53
C GLN A 150 0.74 4.89 -8.24
N VAL A 151 -0.03 5.35 -7.25
CA VAL A 151 0.50 5.69 -5.93
C VAL A 151 0.32 4.51 -4.99
N HIS A 152 1.36 4.17 -4.25
CA HIS A 152 1.38 3.14 -3.23
C HIS A 152 1.54 3.79 -1.86
N PHE A 153 0.50 3.71 -1.03
CA PHE A 153 0.46 4.31 0.30
C PHE A 153 0.33 3.23 1.37
N SER A 154 1.35 3.09 2.24
CA SER A 154 1.29 2.18 3.39
C SER A 154 0.61 2.88 4.57
N VAL A 155 -0.61 2.43 4.87
CA VAL A 155 -1.40 2.98 5.98
C VAL A 155 -0.95 2.36 7.31
N THR A 156 -0.80 3.22 8.31
CA THR A 156 -0.41 2.93 9.68
C THR A 156 -1.28 3.76 10.63
N GLU A 157 -1.23 3.48 11.93
CA GLU A 157 -1.94 4.30 12.91
C GLU A 157 -1.56 5.79 12.84
N LYS A 158 -0.30 6.09 12.50
CA LYS A 158 0.23 7.46 12.48
C LYS A 158 -0.29 8.30 11.31
N ASN A 159 -0.52 7.70 10.15
CA ASN A 159 -0.90 8.40 8.91
C ASN A 159 -2.31 8.03 8.43
N ALA A 160 -3.08 7.24 9.17
CA ALA A 160 -4.47 6.89 8.81
C ALA A 160 -5.38 8.11 8.63
N HIS A 161 -5.07 9.23 9.29
CA HIS A 161 -5.79 10.49 9.13
C HIS A 161 -5.58 11.14 7.75
N GLU A 162 -4.50 10.79 7.04
CA GLU A 162 -4.17 11.33 5.72
C GLU A 162 -4.87 10.61 4.56
N VAL A 163 -5.61 9.52 4.82
CA VAL A 163 -6.18 8.66 3.75
C VAL A 163 -7.01 9.47 2.74
N GLN A 164 -7.88 10.36 3.22
CA GLN A 164 -8.72 11.19 2.35
C GLN A 164 -7.86 12.15 1.52
N SER A 165 -6.95 12.88 2.15
CA SER A 165 -6.04 13.79 1.47
C SER A 165 -5.14 13.07 0.46
N MET A 166 -4.71 11.84 0.75
CA MET A 166 -3.94 11.00 -0.18
C MET A 166 -4.77 10.58 -1.39
N ILE A 167 -6.06 10.30 -1.23
CA ILE A 167 -7.00 10.05 -2.34
C ILE A 167 -7.06 11.28 -3.24
N ASP A 168 -7.30 12.46 -2.67
CA ASP A 168 -7.46 13.70 -3.42
C ASP A 168 -6.15 14.12 -4.11
N PHE A 169 -5.02 13.98 -3.41
CA PHE A 169 -3.68 14.16 -3.98
C PHE A 169 -3.45 13.22 -5.16
N THR A 170 -3.75 11.93 -5.01
CA THR A 170 -3.53 10.95 -6.07
C THR A 170 -4.34 11.28 -7.32
N LYS A 171 -5.60 11.73 -7.16
CA LYS A 171 -6.41 12.24 -8.28
C LYS A 171 -5.74 13.44 -8.95
N ALA A 172 -5.32 14.43 -8.17
CA ALA A 172 -4.73 15.68 -8.66
C ALA A 172 -3.42 15.45 -9.44
N THR A 173 -2.61 14.47 -9.03
CA THR A 173 -1.35 14.13 -9.74
C THR A 173 -1.58 13.46 -11.11
N GLY A 174 -2.80 13.02 -11.42
CA GLY A 174 -3.12 12.28 -12.65
C GLY A 174 -2.75 10.80 -12.59
N ALA A 175 -2.50 10.24 -11.40
CA ALA A 175 -2.30 8.81 -11.23
C ALA A 175 -3.61 8.04 -11.50
N HIS A 176 -3.51 6.85 -12.07
CA HIS A 176 -4.69 6.04 -12.43
C HIS A 176 -5.16 5.12 -11.30
N VAL A 177 -4.28 4.78 -10.36
CA VAL A 177 -4.56 3.84 -9.28
C VAL A 177 -3.95 4.33 -7.98
N LEU A 178 -4.72 4.26 -6.90
CA LEU A 178 -4.25 4.36 -5.53
C LEU A 178 -4.30 2.97 -4.89
N ASN A 179 -3.14 2.39 -4.60
CA ASN A 179 -3.06 1.18 -3.79
C ASN A 179 -2.76 1.55 -2.35
N ILE A 180 -3.67 1.20 -1.45
CA ILE A 180 -3.51 1.40 0.00
C ILE A 180 -3.13 0.06 0.61
N PHE A 181 -1.89 -0.02 1.09
CA PHE A 181 -1.33 -1.22 1.68
C PHE A 181 -1.53 -1.22 3.18
N PHE A 182 -2.32 -2.18 3.66
CA PHE A 182 -2.45 -2.45 5.08
C PHE A 182 -1.28 -3.32 5.53
N LEU A 183 -0.44 -2.76 6.40
CA LEU A 183 0.81 -3.39 6.84
C LEU A 183 0.54 -4.77 7.44
N VAL A 184 1.28 -5.78 6.99
CA VAL A 184 1.42 -7.03 7.73
C VAL A 184 2.81 -6.99 8.37
N CYS A 185 2.88 -7.01 9.70
CA CYS A 185 4.12 -6.81 10.44
C CYS A 185 5.11 -7.98 10.24
N THR A 186 5.87 -7.94 9.14
CA THR A 186 6.97 -8.85 8.81
C THR A 186 8.22 -8.05 8.43
N GLY A 187 9.37 -8.71 8.29
CA GLY A 187 10.63 -8.03 7.98
C GLY A 187 10.98 -6.97 9.02
N ARG A 188 11.42 -5.78 8.59
CA ARG A 188 11.66 -4.64 9.51
C ARG A 188 10.38 -4.15 10.19
N GLY A 189 9.26 -4.30 9.49
CA GLY A 189 7.93 -3.98 9.98
C GLY A 189 7.45 -4.85 11.14
N GLU A 190 8.11 -5.97 11.47
CA GLU A 190 7.72 -6.84 12.61
C GLU A 190 7.68 -6.06 13.93
N SER A 191 8.57 -5.08 14.10
CA SER A 191 8.65 -4.26 15.32
C SER A 191 7.70 -3.06 15.32
N MET A 192 6.96 -2.83 14.23
CA MET A 192 6.04 -1.70 14.11
C MET A 192 4.72 -1.94 14.81
N SER A 193 4.08 -0.83 15.20
CA SER A 193 2.66 -0.88 15.55
C SER A 193 1.86 -0.85 14.26
N ASP A 194 1.03 -1.87 14.07
CA ASP A 194 0.04 -1.89 13.01
C ASP A 194 -1.12 -0.94 13.35
N ILE A 195 -1.97 -0.65 12.37
CA ILE A 195 -3.25 0.03 12.55
C ILE A 195 -4.18 -0.80 13.47
N THR A 196 -4.97 -0.15 14.32
CA THR A 196 -5.93 -0.88 15.17
C THR A 196 -7.07 -1.50 14.34
N PRO A 197 -7.71 -2.61 14.77
CA PRO A 197 -8.84 -3.19 14.04
C PRO A 197 -10.02 -2.23 13.80
N ALA A 198 -10.32 -1.34 14.75
CA ALA A 198 -11.36 -0.32 14.59
C ALA A 198 -10.97 0.68 13.49
N ARG A 199 -9.76 1.25 13.59
CA ARG A 199 -9.23 2.18 12.59
C ARG A 199 -9.07 1.55 11.21
N TYR A 200 -8.71 0.27 11.17
CA TYR A 200 -8.64 -0.52 9.95
C TYR A 200 -10.00 -0.56 9.23
N GLU A 201 -11.07 -0.86 9.97
CA GLU A 201 -12.44 -0.90 9.43
C GLU A 201 -12.93 0.50 9.04
N GLU A 202 -12.60 1.55 9.81
CA GLU A 202 -12.86 2.94 9.44
C GLU A 202 -12.24 3.31 8.09
N VAL A 203 -10.94 3.02 7.92
CA VAL A 203 -10.22 3.30 6.66
C VAL A 203 -10.90 2.55 5.51
N LEU A 204 -11.21 1.25 5.66
CA LEU A 204 -11.88 0.51 4.60
C LEU A 204 -13.25 1.08 4.22
N ASN A 205 -14.02 1.54 5.21
CA ASN A 205 -15.28 2.24 4.97
C ASN A 205 -15.08 3.52 4.16
N GLN A 206 -14.04 4.32 4.47
CA GLN A 206 -13.68 5.50 3.68
C GLN A 206 -13.31 5.12 2.24
N LEU A 207 -12.54 4.04 2.04
CA LEU A 207 -12.11 3.61 0.70
C LEU A 207 -13.29 3.18 -0.18
N ILE A 208 -14.27 2.46 0.40
CA ILE A 208 -15.47 2.03 -0.33
C ILE A 208 -16.29 3.25 -0.75
N GLU A 209 -16.43 4.23 0.14
CA GLU A 209 -17.14 5.47 -0.14
C GLU A 209 -16.45 6.28 -1.25
N ALA A 210 -15.13 6.48 -1.12
CA ALA A 210 -14.34 7.20 -2.11
C ALA A 210 -14.36 6.53 -3.49
N GLN A 211 -14.33 5.19 -3.54
CA GLN A 211 -14.42 4.42 -4.78
C GLN A 211 -15.81 4.54 -5.42
N ALA A 212 -16.89 4.61 -4.63
CA ALA A 212 -18.24 4.81 -5.15
C ALA A 212 -18.42 6.22 -5.74
N GLN A 213 -17.72 7.22 -5.20
CA GLN A 213 -17.80 8.62 -5.62
C GLN A 213 -16.87 8.97 -6.79
N THR A 214 -15.91 8.10 -7.13
CA THR A 214 -14.88 8.39 -8.14
C THR A 214 -14.91 7.38 -9.29
N LYS A 215 -14.91 7.88 -10.54
CA LYS A 215 -14.80 7.06 -11.75
C LYS A 215 -13.42 7.10 -12.41
N ASP A 216 -12.64 8.15 -12.13
CA ASP A 216 -11.36 8.43 -12.81
C ASP A 216 -10.12 7.87 -12.08
N LEU A 217 -10.29 7.43 -10.83
CA LEU A 217 -9.25 6.81 -10.00
C LEU A 217 -9.74 5.45 -9.51
N ILE A 218 -8.89 4.43 -9.66
CA ILE A 218 -9.12 3.10 -9.08
C ILE A 218 -8.49 3.06 -7.69
N ILE A 219 -9.27 2.82 -6.65
CA ILE A 219 -8.82 2.73 -5.26
C ILE A 219 -8.84 1.26 -4.85
N ARG A 220 -7.69 0.73 -4.40
CA ARG A 220 -7.53 -0.67 -4.04
C ARG A 220 -6.98 -0.83 -2.63
N ALA A 221 -7.74 -1.53 -1.79
CA ALA A 221 -7.25 -2.01 -0.50
C ALA A 221 -6.40 -3.27 -0.70
N ARG A 222 -5.11 -3.22 -0.34
CA ARG A 222 -4.17 -4.34 -0.44
C ARG A 222 -3.92 -4.95 0.93
N CYS A 223 -3.79 -6.27 0.97
CA CYS A 223 -3.67 -7.06 2.21
C CYS A 223 -4.88 -6.88 3.15
N ALA A 224 -6.04 -6.53 2.58
CA ALA A 224 -7.26 -6.27 3.32
C ALA A 224 -8.52 -6.91 2.74
N PRO A 225 -8.65 -8.25 2.83
CA PRO A 225 -9.83 -8.96 2.31
C PRO A 225 -11.15 -8.51 2.95
N HIS A 226 -11.10 -7.92 4.15
CA HIS A 226 -12.25 -7.32 4.83
C HIS A 226 -12.98 -6.27 3.97
N PHE A 227 -12.29 -5.63 3.02
CA PHE A 227 -12.88 -4.68 2.09
C PHE A 227 -14.13 -5.24 1.41
N LYS A 228 -14.12 -6.53 1.03
CA LYS A 228 -15.26 -7.16 0.34
C LYS A 228 -16.44 -7.46 1.24
N ARG A 229 -16.18 -7.89 2.48
CA ARG A 229 -17.24 -8.02 3.49
C ARG A 229 -17.95 -6.68 3.67
N ILE A 230 -17.18 -5.61 3.92
CA ILE A 230 -17.74 -4.29 4.20
C ILE A 230 -18.49 -3.74 2.99
N ALA A 231 -17.94 -3.92 1.77
CA ALA A 231 -18.62 -3.54 0.54
C ALA A 231 -19.97 -4.26 0.40
N TYR A 232 -20.02 -5.56 0.69
CA TYR A 232 -21.25 -6.36 0.66
C TYR A 232 -22.27 -5.95 1.72
N GLN A 233 -21.81 -5.69 2.94
CA GLN A 233 -22.69 -5.22 4.02
C GLN A 233 -23.32 -3.86 3.71
N ARG A 234 -22.65 -3.03 2.91
CA ARG A 234 -23.19 -1.74 2.45
C ARG A 234 -24.16 -1.89 1.29
N ASP A 235 -23.74 -2.62 0.25
CA ASP A 235 -24.53 -2.81 -0.97
C ASP A 235 -24.17 -4.16 -1.61
N PRO A 236 -24.99 -5.21 -1.39
CA PRO A 236 -24.77 -6.53 -1.98
C PRO A 236 -24.69 -6.52 -3.51
N GLU A 237 -25.34 -5.57 -4.18
CA GLU A 237 -25.42 -5.47 -5.65
C GLU A 237 -24.31 -4.61 -6.27
N SER A 238 -23.46 -4.01 -5.44
CA SER A 238 -22.38 -3.14 -5.87
C SER A 238 -21.48 -3.81 -6.92
N LEU A 239 -20.95 -3.04 -7.87
CA LEU A 239 -19.86 -3.55 -8.74
C LEU A 239 -18.64 -3.99 -7.92
N LEU A 240 -18.48 -3.44 -6.70
CA LEU A 240 -17.43 -3.86 -5.76
C LEU A 240 -17.70 -5.23 -5.13
N THR A 241 -18.92 -5.74 -5.16
CA THR A 241 -19.34 -7.04 -4.58
C THR A 241 -19.58 -8.10 -5.63
N ARG A 242 -19.83 -7.71 -6.89
CA ARG A 242 -19.81 -8.58 -8.08
C ARG A 242 -18.44 -9.25 -8.18
N ALA A 243 -18.43 -10.53 -7.92
CA ALA A 243 -17.25 -11.30 -7.60
C ALA A 243 -17.03 -12.35 -8.69
N GLN A 244 -16.40 -11.89 -9.77
CA GLN A 244 -15.44 -12.70 -10.51
C GLN A 244 -14.21 -11.87 -10.87
N GLY A 245 -13.05 -12.40 -10.48
CA GLY A 245 -11.76 -12.02 -11.05
C GLY A 245 -11.01 -10.89 -10.37
N TYR A 246 -9.75 -10.83 -10.79
CA TYR A 246 -8.65 -9.89 -10.58
C TYR A 246 -8.93 -8.52 -9.92
N GLU A 247 -10.05 -7.89 -10.23
CA GLU A 247 -10.37 -6.50 -9.85
C GLU A 247 -11.16 -6.41 -8.53
N GLY A 248 -11.74 -7.53 -8.07
CA GLY A 248 -12.68 -7.58 -6.97
C GLY A 248 -12.10 -7.90 -5.58
N GLY A 249 -10.95 -7.37 -5.17
CA GLY A 249 -10.64 -7.14 -3.74
C GLY A 249 -10.65 -8.28 -2.71
N GLY A 250 -10.50 -9.55 -3.09
CA GLY A 250 -10.21 -10.67 -2.17
C GLY A 250 -8.71 -10.92 -1.97
N CYS A 251 -8.33 -11.96 -1.23
CA CYS A 251 -6.92 -12.42 -1.20
C CYS A 251 -6.58 -13.10 -2.53
N LEU A 252 -5.57 -12.63 -3.25
CA LEU A 252 -5.14 -13.23 -4.54
C LEU A 252 -4.02 -14.26 -4.41
N ALA A 253 -3.41 -14.35 -3.22
CA ALA A 253 -2.23 -15.16 -2.96
C ALA A 253 -2.48 -16.64 -3.28
N GLY A 254 -1.62 -17.24 -4.12
CA GLY A 254 -1.74 -18.64 -4.56
C GLY A 254 -2.88 -18.92 -5.55
N LEU A 255 -3.84 -18.00 -5.71
CA LEU A 255 -4.98 -18.11 -6.64
C LEU A 255 -4.63 -17.54 -8.02
N HIS A 256 -4.20 -16.27 -8.03
CA HIS A 256 -3.91 -15.47 -9.23
C HIS A 256 -2.66 -14.60 -9.08
N TYR A 257 -1.99 -14.71 -7.94
CA TYR A 257 -0.82 -13.94 -7.55
C TYR A 257 0.22 -14.84 -6.88
N CYS A 258 1.49 -14.67 -7.23
CA CYS A 258 2.63 -15.15 -6.46
C CYS A 258 3.80 -14.16 -6.54
N ARG A 259 4.84 -14.43 -5.76
CA ARG A 259 6.08 -13.67 -5.72
C ARG A 259 7.29 -14.58 -5.95
N ILE A 260 8.23 -14.11 -6.74
CA ILE A 260 9.58 -14.67 -6.88
C ILE A 260 10.54 -13.82 -6.03
N THR A 261 11.31 -14.45 -5.15
CA THR A 261 12.37 -13.79 -4.37
C THR A 261 13.59 -13.48 -5.24
N PRO A 262 14.52 -12.62 -4.79
CA PRO A 262 15.74 -12.34 -5.55
C PRO A 262 16.59 -13.58 -5.82
N GLU A 263 16.48 -14.64 -5.01
CA GLU A 263 17.24 -15.89 -5.16
C GLU A 263 16.51 -16.94 -6.02
N GLY A 264 15.27 -16.66 -6.43
CA GLY A 264 14.46 -17.55 -7.26
C GLY A 264 13.43 -18.41 -6.52
N ALA A 265 13.28 -18.25 -5.21
CA ALA A 265 12.25 -18.96 -4.46
C ALA A 265 10.84 -18.43 -4.82
N VAL A 266 9.88 -19.33 -4.94
CA VAL A 266 8.48 -19.03 -5.22
C VAL A 266 7.72 -18.98 -3.91
N THR A 267 6.91 -17.93 -3.71
CA THR A 267 6.09 -17.74 -2.50
C THR A 267 4.70 -17.25 -2.88
N ALA A 268 3.66 -17.67 -2.14
CA ALA A 268 2.28 -17.28 -2.46
C ALA A 268 2.00 -15.79 -2.25
N CYS A 269 2.72 -15.13 -1.34
CA CYS A 269 2.49 -13.76 -0.90
C CYS A 269 3.81 -13.16 -0.37
N PRO A 270 4.06 -11.84 -0.49
CA PRO A 270 5.28 -11.24 0.07
C PRO A 270 5.41 -11.39 1.59
N TYR A 271 4.27 -11.58 2.27
CA TYR A 271 4.15 -11.68 3.71
C TYR A 271 4.00 -13.12 4.22
N ILE A 272 3.98 -14.12 3.31
CA ILE A 272 4.02 -15.54 3.67
C ILE A 272 5.46 -16.00 3.47
N PRO A 273 6.18 -16.38 4.55
CA PRO A 273 7.60 -16.71 4.48
C PRO A 273 7.87 -18.11 3.92
N ASP A 274 6.84 -18.95 3.81
CA ASP A 274 6.97 -20.32 3.33
C ASP A 274 7.38 -20.29 1.84
N GLU A 275 8.54 -20.88 1.54
CA GLU A 275 9.04 -21.06 0.17
C GLU A 275 8.52 -22.38 -0.40
N ASP A 276 7.90 -22.30 -1.57
CA ASP A 276 7.19 -23.41 -2.22
C ASP A 276 8.04 -24.13 -3.29
N GLY A 277 9.34 -23.79 -3.36
CA GLY A 277 10.29 -24.28 -4.35
C GLY A 277 11.08 -23.14 -4.99
N SER A 278 12.06 -23.48 -5.84
CA SER A 278 12.89 -22.52 -6.56
C SER A 278 12.85 -22.74 -8.06
N ILE A 279 12.75 -21.65 -8.82
CA ILE A 279 12.76 -21.69 -10.30
C ILE A 279 14.10 -22.18 -10.87
N ARG A 280 15.15 -22.26 -10.05
CA ARG A 280 16.45 -22.82 -10.42
C ARG A 280 16.46 -24.35 -10.44
N GLU A 281 15.55 -24.96 -9.70
CA GLU A 281 15.50 -26.41 -9.48
C GLU A 281 14.30 -27.05 -10.19
N THR A 282 13.18 -26.34 -10.25
CA THR A 282 11.91 -26.84 -10.77
C THR A 282 11.27 -25.76 -11.65
N GLY A 283 10.60 -26.16 -12.74
CA GLY A 283 9.91 -25.21 -13.62
C GLY A 283 8.85 -24.42 -12.84
N PHE A 284 8.72 -23.12 -13.12
CA PHE A 284 7.76 -22.25 -12.46
C PHE A 284 6.34 -22.82 -12.48
N TRP A 285 5.90 -23.36 -13.63
CA TRP A 285 4.54 -23.87 -13.76
C TRP A 285 4.28 -25.15 -12.96
N GLU A 286 5.31 -25.95 -12.73
CA GLU A 286 5.21 -27.15 -11.89
C GLU A 286 5.03 -26.76 -10.42
N ILE A 287 5.78 -25.75 -9.95
CA ILE A 287 5.59 -25.18 -8.62
C ILE A 287 4.20 -24.54 -8.52
N TRP A 288 3.82 -23.71 -9.49
CA TRP A 288 2.51 -23.04 -9.51
C TRP A 288 1.37 -24.04 -9.43
N ASP A 289 1.41 -25.16 -10.16
CA ASP A 289 0.30 -26.11 -10.17
C ASP A 289 0.24 -26.98 -8.90
N ASN A 290 1.40 -27.38 -8.37
CA ASN A 290 1.50 -28.49 -7.42
C ASN A 290 1.98 -28.11 -6.01
N ALA A 291 2.40 -26.86 -5.78
CA ALA A 291 2.87 -26.44 -4.45
C ALA A 291 1.79 -26.66 -3.37
N PRO A 292 2.11 -27.33 -2.24
CA PRO A 292 1.14 -27.60 -1.18
C PRO A 292 0.50 -26.34 -0.60
N THR A 293 1.26 -25.24 -0.44
CA THR A 293 0.72 -23.97 0.03
C THR A 293 -0.29 -23.40 -0.96
N PHE A 294 -0.06 -23.57 -2.26
CA PHE A 294 -0.95 -23.04 -3.29
C PHE A 294 -2.23 -23.86 -3.36
N GLU A 295 -2.14 -25.19 -3.26
CA GLU A 295 -3.30 -26.07 -3.13
C GLU A 295 -4.13 -25.72 -1.89
N LEU A 296 -3.48 -25.49 -0.76
CA LEU A 296 -4.11 -25.08 0.49
C LEU A 296 -4.82 -23.72 0.35
N LEU A 297 -4.22 -22.75 -0.33
CA LEU A 297 -4.82 -21.43 -0.56
C LEU A 297 -5.94 -21.46 -1.60
N ARG A 298 -5.90 -22.38 -2.57
CA ARG A 298 -6.94 -22.61 -3.57
C ARG A 298 -8.17 -23.31 -3.00
N ASN A 299 -7.97 -24.17 -2.02
CA ASN A 299 -9.03 -24.92 -1.36
C ASN A 299 -8.97 -24.74 0.17
N PRO A 300 -9.15 -23.50 0.67
CA PRO A 300 -8.92 -23.20 2.07
C PRO A 300 -9.99 -23.84 2.96
N LYS A 301 -9.55 -24.50 4.03
CA LYS A 301 -10.40 -24.92 5.16
C LYS A 301 -10.09 -24.00 6.33
N LEU A 302 -10.81 -22.88 6.39
CA LEU A 302 -10.58 -21.84 7.38
C LEU A 302 -10.97 -22.32 8.78
N GLU A 303 -10.21 -21.87 9.78
CA GLU A 303 -10.43 -22.18 11.19
C GLU A 303 -11.00 -20.97 11.96
N GLY A 304 -11.47 -21.25 13.18
CA GLY A 304 -12.07 -20.27 14.07
C GLY A 304 -13.24 -19.52 13.44
N LYS A 305 -13.42 -18.24 13.80
CA LYS A 305 -14.53 -17.44 13.31
C LYS A 305 -14.56 -17.29 11.78
N CYS A 306 -13.41 -17.39 11.10
CA CYS A 306 -13.38 -17.28 9.63
C CYS A 306 -13.98 -18.52 8.96
N GLY A 307 -13.89 -19.71 9.58
CA GLY A 307 -14.47 -20.95 9.08
C GLY A 307 -15.99 -21.03 9.20
N GLU A 308 -16.55 -20.40 10.23
CA GLU A 308 -18.00 -20.36 10.48
C GLU A 308 -18.67 -19.10 9.88
N CYS A 309 -17.88 -18.17 9.33
CA CYS A 309 -18.37 -16.91 8.79
C CYS A 309 -19.16 -17.10 7.50
N GLU A 310 -20.31 -16.44 7.40
CA GLU A 310 -21.11 -16.32 6.19
C GLU A 310 -20.33 -15.66 5.04
N PHE A 311 -19.35 -14.80 5.33
CA PHE A 311 -18.50 -14.13 4.33
C PHE A 311 -17.25 -14.92 3.92
N GLN A 312 -17.11 -16.19 4.34
CA GLN A 312 -15.86 -16.94 4.16
C GLN A 312 -15.42 -17.09 2.69
N GLN A 313 -16.36 -17.18 1.74
CA GLN A 313 -16.07 -17.26 0.29
C GLN A 313 -15.79 -15.91 -0.35
N LEU A 314 -16.21 -14.81 0.28
CA LEU A 314 -16.04 -13.45 -0.25
C LEU A 314 -14.79 -12.75 0.32
N CYS A 315 -14.52 -12.96 1.60
CA CYS A 315 -13.46 -12.29 2.36
C CYS A 315 -12.40 -13.29 2.79
N GLY A 316 -12.77 -14.28 3.63
CA GLY A 316 -11.84 -15.26 4.20
C GLY A 316 -10.75 -14.70 5.12
N GLY A 317 -10.51 -13.39 5.18
CA GLY A 317 -9.43 -12.75 5.95
C GLY A 317 -8.04 -12.94 5.32
N CYS A 318 -7.07 -12.12 5.72
CA CYS A 318 -5.69 -12.23 5.26
C CYS A 318 -5.01 -13.46 5.87
N ARG A 319 -4.52 -14.38 5.02
CA ARG A 319 -3.87 -15.62 5.48
C ARG A 319 -2.45 -15.39 6.02
N ALA A 320 -1.80 -14.31 5.59
CA ALA A 320 -0.45 -13.95 6.04
C ALA A 320 -0.43 -13.41 7.48
N ARG A 321 -1.48 -12.70 7.92
CA ARG A 321 -1.57 -12.09 9.26
C ARG A 321 -1.49 -13.10 10.42
N PRO A 322 -2.34 -14.15 10.48
CA PRO A 322 -2.27 -15.12 11.56
C PRO A 322 -0.92 -15.85 11.57
N LYS A 323 -0.39 -16.23 10.40
CA LYS A 323 0.93 -16.83 10.26
C LYS A 323 2.04 -15.93 10.80
N ALA A 324 2.04 -14.64 10.44
CA ALA A 324 3.00 -13.66 10.96
C ALA A 324 2.93 -13.50 12.49
N MET A 325 1.77 -13.76 13.10
CA MET A 325 1.57 -13.74 14.56
C MET A 325 1.91 -15.06 15.26
N GLY A 326 2.43 -16.05 14.54
CA GLY A 326 2.80 -17.37 15.08
C GLY A 326 1.67 -18.41 15.06
N GLY A 327 0.59 -18.14 14.34
CA GLY A 327 -0.48 -19.10 14.03
C GLY A 327 -0.24 -19.84 12.71
N THR A 328 -1.28 -20.45 12.17
CA THR A 328 -1.28 -21.10 10.84
C THR A 328 -1.86 -20.20 9.75
N LEU A 329 -1.71 -20.58 8.49
CA LEU A 329 -2.33 -19.87 7.36
C LEU A 329 -3.87 -19.93 7.39
N MET A 330 -4.45 -20.95 8.03
CA MET A 330 -5.90 -21.17 8.03
C MET A 330 -6.60 -20.56 9.25
N ASP A 331 -5.85 -20.10 10.26
CA ASP A 331 -6.41 -19.46 11.46
C ASP A 331 -7.22 -18.19 11.11
N ALA A 332 -8.09 -17.76 12.02
CA ALA A 332 -8.85 -16.54 11.85
C ALA A 332 -7.95 -15.30 11.72
N ASP A 333 -8.33 -14.36 10.83
CA ASP A 333 -7.63 -13.07 10.73
C ASP A 333 -7.90 -12.24 12.01
N PRO A 334 -6.85 -11.91 12.79
CA PRO A 334 -7.02 -11.20 14.06
C PRO A 334 -7.36 -9.72 13.89
N TRP A 335 -7.23 -9.15 12.68
CA TRP A 335 -7.62 -7.76 12.38
C TRP A 335 -9.09 -7.59 12.04
N CYS A 336 -9.85 -8.67 11.94
CA CYS A 336 -11.29 -8.58 11.73
C CYS A 336 -11.99 -8.30 13.06
N GLY A 337 -12.77 -7.21 13.18
CA GLY A 337 -13.64 -6.98 14.34
C GLY A 337 -14.95 -7.78 14.29
N TYR A 338 -15.35 -8.22 13.09
CA TYR A 338 -16.63 -8.88 12.83
C TYR A 338 -16.79 -10.20 13.60
N GLN A 339 -18.02 -10.43 14.06
CA GLN A 339 -18.49 -11.67 14.68
C GLN A 339 -19.55 -12.30 13.75
N PRO A 340 -19.36 -13.56 13.31
CA PRO A 340 -20.33 -14.26 12.48
C PRO A 340 -21.71 -14.36 13.13
N GLU A 341 -22.77 -14.15 12.34
CA GLU A 341 -24.15 -14.25 12.82
C GLU A 341 -24.74 -15.66 12.65
N GLY A 342 -23.99 -16.60 12.08
CA GLY A 342 -24.44 -17.96 11.80
C GLY A 342 -25.34 -18.08 10.56
N GLY A 343 -25.31 -17.08 9.68
CA GLY A 343 -26.03 -17.09 8.41
C GLY A 343 -25.48 -18.10 7.39
N ALA A 344 -26.23 -18.33 6.32
CA ALA A 344 -25.76 -19.15 5.20
C ALA A 344 -24.55 -18.51 4.52
N VAL A 345 -23.63 -19.34 4.01
CA VAL A 345 -22.44 -18.86 3.29
C VAL A 345 -22.85 -18.04 2.07
N ILE A 346 -22.51 -16.75 2.09
CA ILE A 346 -22.72 -15.80 1.01
C ILE A 346 -21.87 -16.24 -0.17
N GLN A 347 -22.57 -16.60 -1.25
CA GLN A 347 -21.92 -16.92 -2.50
C GLN A 347 -21.56 -15.61 -3.20
N PRO A 348 -20.31 -15.46 -3.66
CA PRO A 348 -19.94 -14.30 -4.44
C PRO A 348 -20.83 -14.20 -5.68
N LEU A 349 -21.36 -13.01 -5.98
CA LEU A 349 -22.16 -12.76 -7.18
C LEU A 349 -21.32 -13.13 -8.40
N LYS A 350 -21.72 -14.17 -9.13
CA LYS A 350 -21.10 -14.50 -10.42
C LYS A 350 -21.49 -13.39 -11.39
N GLU A 351 -20.54 -12.94 -12.23
CA GLU A 351 -20.95 -12.27 -13.47
C GLU A 351 -21.91 -13.25 -14.16
N GLU A 352 -23.20 -12.92 -14.19
CA GLU A 352 -24.11 -13.57 -15.11
C GLU A 352 -23.52 -13.30 -16.49
N HIS A 353 -22.93 -14.33 -17.10
CA HIS A 353 -22.76 -14.34 -18.54
C HIS A 353 -24.17 -14.40 -19.13
N CYS A 354 -24.85 -13.26 -19.16
CA CYS A 354 -26.03 -13.06 -19.95
C CYS A 354 -25.64 -13.44 -21.40
N ASP A 355 -26.43 -14.33 -21.97
CA ASP A 355 -26.38 -14.94 -23.30
C ASP A 355 -25.30 -14.43 -24.26
N GLN A 356 -24.54 -15.37 -24.84
CA GLN A 356 -23.47 -15.19 -25.83
C GLN A 356 -23.60 -13.91 -26.67
N VAL A 357 -22.95 -12.84 -26.21
CA VAL A 357 -22.69 -11.70 -27.08
C VAL A 357 -21.71 -12.18 -28.15
N THR A 358 -22.13 -12.11 -29.40
CA THR A 358 -21.34 -12.60 -30.53
C THR A 358 -20.58 -11.46 -31.20
N TRP A 359 -19.34 -11.71 -31.60
CA TRP A 359 -18.52 -10.72 -32.29
C TRP A 359 -18.74 -10.83 -33.79
N SER A 360 -18.92 -9.68 -34.48
CA SER A 360 -18.85 -9.70 -35.95
C SER A 360 -17.42 -10.05 -36.39
N PRO A 361 -17.24 -10.74 -37.54
CA PRO A 361 -15.91 -11.09 -38.05
C PRO A 361 -14.96 -9.87 -38.15
N GLU A 362 -15.50 -8.71 -38.52
CA GLU A 362 -14.76 -7.45 -38.66
C GLU A 362 -14.40 -6.84 -37.30
N ALA A 363 -15.28 -6.95 -36.30
CA ALA A 363 -15.01 -6.52 -34.93
C ALA A 363 -13.94 -7.40 -34.27
N GLU A 364 -13.96 -8.71 -34.53
CA GLU A 364 -12.97 -9.66 -34.03
C GLU A 364 -11.59 -9.44 -34.68
N GLN A 365 -11.57 -9.12 -35.98
CA GLN A 365 -10.36 -8.69 -36.68
C GLN A 365 -9.81 -7.35 -36.16
N ARG A 366 -10.67 -6.44 -35.69
CA ARG A 366 -10.25 -5.19 -35.07
C ARG A 366 -9.71 -5.42 -33.65
N LEU A 367 -10.33 -6.31 -32.89
CA LEU A 367 -9.88 -6.70 -31.55
C LEU A 367 -8.51 -7.40 -31.59
N SER A 368 -8.23 -8.24 -32.60
CA SER A 368 -6.93 -8.91 -32.72
C SER A 368 -5.75 -7.94 -32.93
N ARG A 369 -6.02 -6.75 -33.46
CA ARG A 369 -5.05 -5.65 -33.63
C ARG A 369 -4.80 -4.86 -32.34
N VAL A 370 -5.61 -5.05 -31.30
CA VAL A 370 -5.39 -4.47 -29.97
C VAL A 370 -4.22 -5.20 -29.31
N PRO A 371 -3.29 -4.51 -28.60
CA PRO A 371 -2.24 -5.16 -27.84
C PRO A 371 -2.77 -6.22 -26.88
N GLY A 372 -2.10 -7.38 -26.78
CA GLY A 372 -2.57 -8.56 -26.05
C GLY A 372 -3.04 -8.26 -24.63
N PHE A 373 -2.24 -7.50 -23.88
CA PHE A 373 -2.55 -7.09 -22.52
C PHE A 373 -3.83 -6.26 -22.34
N LEU A 374 -4.33 -5.61 -23.40
CA LEU A 374 -5.58 -4.85 -23.36
C LEU A 374 -6.76 -5.62 -23.96
N ARG A 375 -6.54 -6.73 -24.68
CA ARG A 375 -7.61 -7.41 -25.43
C ARG A 375 -8.74 -7.88 -24.55
N LYS A 376 -8.46 -8.49 -23.40
CA LYS A 376 -9.49 -8.96 -22.46
C LYS A 376 -10.29 -7.80 -21.87
N MET A 377 -9.61 -6.69 -21.53
CA MET A 377 -10.26 -5.46 -21.04
C MET A 377 -11.14 -4.83 -22.12
N VAL A 378 -10.64 -4.71 -23.35
CA VAL A 378 -11.39 -4.15 -24.49
C VAL A 378 -12.56 -5.07 -24.87
N ARG A 379 -12.35 -6.39 -24.85
CA ARG A 379 -13.40 -7.39 -25.09
C ARG A 379 -14.50 -7.29 -24.04
N LYS A 380 -14.15 -7.31 -22.75
CA LYS A 380 -15.11 -7.15 -21.64
C LYS A 380 -15.85 -5.82 -21.71
N ARG A 381 -15.16 -4.70 -22.01
CA ARG A 381 -15.81 -3.38 -22.17
C ARG A 381 -16.75 -3.34 -23.36
N ALA A 382 -16.37 -3.92 -24.50
CA ALA A 382 -17.23 -3.98 -25.67
C ALA A 382 -18.47 -4.83 -25.41
N GLU A 383 -18.32 -5.98 -24.76
CA GLU A 383 -19.42 -6.85 -24.34
C GLU A 383 -20.33 -6.15 -23.31
N SER A 384 -19.77 -5.40 -22.36
CA SER A 384 -20.56 -4.61 -21.40
C SER A 384 -21.31 -3.48 -22.06
N TYR A 385 -20.65 -2.71 -22.93
CA TYR A 385 -21.25 -1.57 -23.64
C TYR A 385 -22.41 -2.00 -24.53
N VAL A 386 -22.26 -3.11 -25.26
CA VAL A 386 -23.32 -3.68 -26.11
C VAL A 386 -24.45 -4.25 -25.26
N ARG A 387 -24.15 -4.85 -24.10
CA ARG A 387 -25.17 -5.24 -23.12
C ARG A 387 -25.96 -4.05 -22.56
N ASP A 388 -25.29 -2.96 -22.24
CA ASP A 388 -25.94 -1.74 -21.73
C ASP A 388 -26.87 -1.09 -22.77
N LEU A 389 -26.59 -1.32 -24.06
CA LEU A 389 -27.46 -0.93 -25.18
C LEU A 389 -28.61 -1.92 -25.44
N GLY A 390 -28.64 -3.06 -24.75
CA GLY A 390 -29.64 -4.12 -24.95
C GLY A 390 -29.41 -4.95 -26.23
N GLU A 391 -28.20 -4.93 -26.78
CA GLU A 391 -27.83 -5.61 -28.01
C GLU A 391 -27.04 -6.91 -27.74
N SER A 392 -26.97 -7.80 -28.74
CA SER A 392 -26.32 -9.12 -28.62
C SER A 392 -25.17 -9.37 -29.61
N ILE A 393 -24.87 -8.39 -30.48
CA ILE A 393 -23.79 -8.49 -31.48
C ILE A 393 -22.85 -7.29 -31.37
N ILE A 394 -21.55 -7.53 -31.26
CA ILE A 394 -20.53 -6.48 -31.24
C ILE A 394 -20.08 -6.19 -32.67
N THR A 395 -20.26 -4.94 -33.10
CA THR A 395 -19.88 -4.44 -34.43
C THR A 395 -18.65 -3.54 -34.37
N THR A 396 -18.09 -3.21 -35.54
CA THR A 396 -16.98 -2.25 -35.65
C THR A 396 -17.37 -0.82 -35.25
N GLU A 397 -18.66 -0.47 -35.34
CA GLU A 397 -19.20 0.82 -34.90
C GLU A 397 -19.24 0.92 -33.37
N HIS A 398 -19.58 -0.16 -32.66
CA HIS A 398 -19.48 -0.23 -31.20
C HIS A 398 -18.01 -0.05 -30.76
N MET A 399 -17.10 -0.74 -31.45
CA MET A 399 -15.65 -0.61 -31.21
C MET A 399 -15.12 0.80 -31.51
N ALA A 400 -15.66 1.48 -32.53
CA ALA A 400 -15.30 2.85 -32.87
C ALA A 400 -15.84 3.85 -31.85
N SER A 401 -17.08 3.68 -31.39
CA SER A 401 -17.73 4.51 -30.36
C SER A 401 -16.99 4.43 -29.02
N LEU A 402 -16.53 3.23 -28.66
CA LEU A 402 -15.69 3.02 -27.47
C LEU A 402 -14.29 3.63 -27.60
N ALA A 403 -13.75 3.71 -28.82
CA ALA A 403 -12.48 4.36 -29.08
C ALA A 403 -12.59 5.90 -29.07
N SER A 404 -13.67 6.45 -29.64
CA SER A 404 -13.93 7.90 -29.69
C SER A 404 -14.30 8.49 -28.33
N ASN A 405 -14.98 7.73 -27.47
CA ASN A 405 -15.27 8.16 -26.09
C ASN A 405 -14.05 8.10 -25.16
N ARG A 406 -12.96 7.44 -25.58
CA ARG A 406 -11.70 7.36 -24.82
C ARG A 406 -10.66 8.38 -25.29
N PHE A 407 -10.70 8.78 -26.55
CA PHE A 407 -9.80 9.75 -27.14
C PHE A 407 -10.63 10.72 -27.95
N GLY A 408 -10.84 11.94 -27.43
CA GLY A 408 -11.42 13.02 -28.20
C GLY A 408 -10.66 13.20 -29.52
N GLY A 409 -11.25 12.71 -30.61
CA GLY A 409 -10.93 13.07 -32.00
C GLY A 409 -9.50 12.90 -32.53
N LYS A 410 -8.57 12.18 -31.89
CA LYS A 410 -7.20 11.99 -32.44
C LYS A 410 -6.70 10.54 -32.35
N HIS A 411 -6.56 9.91 -33.52
CA HIS A 411 -5.92 8.60 -33.70
C HIS A 411 -4.38 8.72 -33.66
N PRO A 412 -3.65 7.81 -32.98
CA PRO A 412 -2.21 7.61 -33.19
C PRO A 412 -1.95 6.83 -34.49
N GLY A 413 -0.97 7.31 -35.26
CA GLY A 413 -0.77 7.01 -36.68
C GLY A 413 -0.22 5.62 -37.04
N MET A 414 -0.58 5.19 -38.25
CA MET A 414 0.13 4.18 -39.05
C MET A 414 1.47 4.76 -39.56
N ARG A 415 2.47 3.88 -39.73
CA ARG A 415 3.77 4.20 -40.35
C ARG A 415 3.60 4.75 -41.78
N PRO A 416 4.39 5.75 -42.21
CA PRO A 416 4.28 6.33 -43.55
C PRO A 416 5.07 5.55 -44.61
N SER A 417 4.44 5.29 -45.75
CA SER A 417 5.12 5.06 -47.04
C SER A 417 5.14 6.37 -47.84
N ALA A 418 6.28 6.68 -48.46
CA ALA A 418 6.55 7.91 -49.22
C ALA A 418 5.99 7.85 -50.68
N PRO A 419 6.09 8.90 -51.52
CA PRO A 419 5.03 9.88 -51.75
C PRO A 419 4.61 10.01 -53.23
N GLU A 420 3.38 10.42 -53.50
CA GLU A 420 3.03 11.06 -54.78
C GLU A 420 2.32 12.40 -54.54
N LYS A 421 2.82 13.40 -55.27
CA LYS A 421 2.42 14.80 -55.23
C LYS A 421 1.13 15.01 -56.02
N THR A 422 0.15 15.67 -55.42
CA THR A 422 -0.72 16.60 -56.14
C THR A 422 -1.06 17.78 -55.25
N THR A 423 -0.86 18.94 -55.84
CA THR A 423 -1.04 20.30 -55.36
C THR A 423 -2.51 20.67 -55.34
N GLU A 424 -3.02 21.14 -54.19
CA GLU A 424 -4.07 22.16 -54.11
C GLU A 424 -4.14 22.65 -52.66
N GLU A 425 -3.80 23.92 -52.43
CA GLU A 425 -4.05 24.61 -51.17
C GLU A 425 -5.53 25.00 -51.09
N PRO A 426 -6.19 24.71 -49.95
CA PRO A 426 -7.20 25.61 -49.44
C PRO A 426 -6.83 26.06 -48.02
N THR A 427 -6.69 27.39 -47.91
CA THR A 427 -7.01 28.29 -46.79
C THR A 427 -7.24 27.66 -45.41
N PRO A 428 -6.52 28.06 -44.35
CA PRO A 428 -6.72 27.49 -43.02
C PRO A 428 -8.07 27.94 -42.45
N ALA A 429 -9.02 27.01 -42.40
CA ALA A 429 -10.14 27.11 -41.48
C ALA A 429 -9.59 26.93 -40.06
N ALA A 430 -9.70 27.99 -39.27
CA ALA A 430 -9.33 28.02 -37.87
C ALA A 430 -10.05 26.91 -37.09
N ALA A 431 -9.28 26.10 -36.38
CA ALA A 431 -9.81 25.36 -35.23
C ALA A 431 -10.37 26.37 -34.22
N PRO A 432 -11.44 26.04 -33.47
CA PRO A 432 -11.94 26.93 -32.42
C PRO A 432 -10.87 27.00 -31.32
N THR A 433 -10.04 28.02 -31.37
CA THR A 433 -9.40 28.55 -30.17
C THR A 433 -10.55 29.11 -29.35
N SER A 434 -10.82 28.54 -28.18
CA SER A 434 -11.63 29.26 -27.20
C SER A 434 -10.94 30.60 -27.00
N ALA A 435 -11.61 31.69 -27.37
CA ALA A 435 -11.04 33.02 -27.22
C ALA A 435 -10.68 33.21 -25.74
N ARG A 436 -9.41 33.54 -25.46
CA ARG A 436 -8.97 33.90 -24.10
C ARG A 436 -9.87 35.02 -23.59
N LEU A 437 -10.30 34.90 -22.33
CA LEU A 437 -11.09 35.95 -21.68
C LEU A 437 -10.22 37.18 -21.45
N ALA A 438 -10.81 38.36 -21.34
CA ALA A 438 -10.06 39.57 -20.98
C ALA A 438 -9.62 39.48 -19.51
N TRP A 439 -8.38 39.89 -19.20
CA TRP A 439 -7.85 39.94 -17.83
C TRP A 439 -7.64 41.39 -17.41
N THR A 440 -7.99 41.72 -16.17
CA THR A 440 -7.61 43.02 -15.59
C THR A 440 -6.08 43.12 -15.43
N GLN A 441 -5.53 44.32 -15.51
CA GLN A 441 -4.08 44.54 -15.46
C GLN A 441 -3.44 44.01 -14.16
N GLU A 442 -4.16 44.14 -13.04
CA GLU A 442 -3.75 43.64 -11.72
C GLU A 442 -3.75 42.10 -11.67
N ALA A 443 -4.77 41.45 -12.25
CA ALA A 443 -4.85 39.98 -12.34
C ALA A 443 -3.76 39.39 -13.25
N GLN A 444 -3.39 40.11 -14.31
CA GLN A 444 -2.32 39.70 -15.21
C GLN A 444 -0.95 39.79 -14.52
N GLN A 445 -0.67 40.89 -13.81
CA GLN A 445 0.56 41.05 -13.03
C GLN A 445 0.69 39.97 -11.95
N TYR A 446 -0.41 39.65 -11.27
CA TYR A 446 -0.45 38.59 -10.27
C TYR A 446 -0.11 37.20 -10.85
N MET A 447 -0.59 36.87 -12.06
CA MET A 447 -0.21 35.64 -12.77
C MET A 447 1.22 35.66 -13.32
N ASP A 448 1.77 36.82 -13.64
CA ASP A 448 3.14 36.96 -14.11
C ASP A 448 4.19 36.72 -13.00
N GLU A 449 3.80 36.88 -11.74
CA GLU A 449 4.59 36.54 -10.55
C GLU A 449 4.48 35.05 -10.16
N ALA A 450 3.46 34.33 -10.64
CA ALA A 450 3.29 32.90 -10.38
C ALA A 450 4.37 32.05 -11.08
N PRO A 451 4.85 30.93 -10.46
CA PRO A 451 5.85 30.06 -11.07
C PRO A 451 5.41 29.57 -12.45
N SER A 452 6.33 29.60 -13.43
CA SER A 452 6.03 29.37 -14.84
C SER A 452 5.38 28.00 -15.12
N PHE A 453 5.60 27.00 -14.27
CA PHE A 453 5.04 25.66 -14.41
C PHE A 453 3.58 25.53 -13.95
N LEU A 454 3.05 26.47 -13.16
CA LEU A 454 1.64 26.51 -12.72
C LEU A 454 0.80 27.54 -13.51
N ARG A 455 1.46 28.51 -14.13
CA ARG A 455 0.84 29.68 -14.75
C ARG A 455 -0.21 29.31 -15.81
N ASP A 456 0.13 28.43 -16.74
CA ASP A 456 -0.78 28.08 -17.84
C ASP A 456 -2.03 27.33 -17.35
N ASN A 457 -1.88 26.47 -16.33
CA ASN A 457 -2.98 25.75 -15.71
C ASN A 457 -3.89 26.69 -14.89
N LEU A 458 -3.30 27.59 -14.10
CA LEU A 458 -4.06 28.56 -13.31
C LEU A 458 -4.84 29.54 -14.19
N ILE A 459 -4.24 29.98 -15.29
CA ILE A 459 -4.92 30.80 -16.31
C ILE A 459 -6.10 30.02 -16.91
N GLN A 460 -5.90 28.75 -17.28
CA GLN A 460 -6.96 27.95 -17.85
C GLN A 460 -8.12 27.72 -16.87
N ILE A 461 -7.82 27.37 -15.62
CA ILE A 461 -8.81 27.17 -14.55
C ILE A 461 -9.58 28.46 -14.27
N ALA A 462 -8.90 29.59 -14.15
CA ALA A 462 -9.54 30.87 -13.89
C ALA A 462 -10.48 31.30 -15.03
N GLU A 463 -10.07 31.08 -16.29
CA GLU A 463 -10.92 31.35 -17.45
C GLU A 463 -12.09 30.37 -17.57
N GLU A 464 -11.90 29.09 -17.27
CA GLU A 464 -13.00 28.10 -17.28
C GLU A 464 -14.05 28.40 -16.21
N VAL A 465 -13.63 28.78 -14.98
CA VAL A 465 -14.54 29.20 -13.91
C VAL A 465 -15.24 30.50 -14.28
N ALA A 466 -14.53 31.48 -14.85
CA ALA A 466 -15.14 32.72 -15.34
C ALA A 466 -16.21 32.45 -16.42
N ARG A 467 -15.93 31.57 -17.39
CA ARG A 467 -16.91 31.17 -18.41
C ARG A 467 -18.10 30.42 -17.81
N GLY A 468 -17.86 29.51 -16.86
CA GLY A 468 -18.89 28.76 -16.15
C GLY A 468 -19.84 29.65 -15.35
N GLU A 469 -19.35 30.79 -14.84
CA GLU A 469 -20.16 31.79 -14.14
C GLU A 469 -20.72 32.91 -15.04
N GLY A 470 -20.50 32.83 -16.36
CA GLY A 470 -20.95 33.84 -17.32
C GLY A 470 -20.22 35.19 -17.20
N ARG A 471 -19.02 35.22 -16.62
CA ARG A 471 -18.18 36.43 -16.53
C ARG A 471 -17.44 36.66 -17.85
N LEU A 472 -17.37 37.92 -18.25
CA LEU A 472 -16.70 38.34 -19.50
C LEU A 472 -15.22 38.68 -19.32
N GLU A 473 -14.73 38.72 -18.08
CA GLU A 473 -13.34 39.00 -17.73
C GLU A 473 -12.90 38.29 -16.43
N VAL A 474 -11.60 38.07 -16.29
CA VAL A 474 -10.94 37.57 -15.07
C VAL A 474 -10.34 38.75 -14.30
N ASN A 475 -10.76 38.94 -13.06
CA ASN A 475 -10.29 40.02 -12.18
C ASN A 475 -9.80 39.50 -10.82
N MET A 476 -9.08 40.33 -10.07
CA MET A 476 -8.51 39.95 -8.78
C MET A 476 -9.55 39.43 -7.78
N LYS A 477 -10.82 39.87 -7.87
CA LYS A 477 -11.89 39.36 -7.00
C LYS A 477 -12.24 37.88 -7.30
N LEU A 478 -12.11 37.47 -8.56
CA LEU A 478 -12.26 36.06 -8.95
C LEU A 478 -11.03 35.25 -8.53
N LEU A 479 -9.83 35.76 -8.75
CA LEU A 479 -8.58 35.08 -8.39
C LEU A 479 -8.46 34.91 -6.87
N ASN A 480 -8.72 35.96 -6.09
CA ASN A 480 -8.74 35.89 -4.62
C ASN A 480 -9.82 34.95 -4.07
N ARG A 481 -10.84 34.61 -4.87
CA ARG A 481 -11.87 33.63 -4.50
C ARG A 481 -11.48 32.20 -4.93
N LEU A 482 -10.66 32.05 -5.96
CA LEU A 482 -10.09 30.76 -6.36
C LEU A 482 -8.89 30.37 -5.47
N GLU A 483 -8.19 31.38 -4.96
CA GLU A 483 -7.13 31.24 -3.95
C GLU A 483 -7.66 31.31 -2.51
N GLY A 484 -8.86 31.86 -2.35
CA GLY A 484 -9.60 31.85 -1.11
C GLY A 484 -10.03 30.43 -0.79
N GLU A 485 -9.24 29.77 0.04
CA GLU A 485 -9.68 29.00 1.21
C GLU A 485 -11.20 28.74 1.20
N GLU A 486 -11.62 27.52 0.85
CA GLU A 486 -12.65 26.94 1.72
C GLU A 486 -11.97 26.74 3.07
N ASP A 487 -11.96 27.81 3.87
CA ASP A 487 -11.90 27.69 5.31
C ASP A 487 -12.95 26.63 5.66
N GLN A 488 -12.50 25.52 6.24
CA GLN A 488 -13.40 24.76 7.09
C GLN A 488 -13.73 25.70 8.26
N GLU A 489 -14.75 26.54 8.09
CA GLU A 489 -15.18 27.50 9.09
C GLU A 489 -15.33 26.78 10.43
N ARG A 490 -14.55 27.24 11.41
CA ARG A 490 -14.66 26.85 12.81
C ARG A 490 -16.13 27.00 13.22
N LYS A 491 -16.73 25.90 13.67
CA LYS A 491 -18.16 25.84 13.96
C LYS A 491 -18.50 26.42 15.32
N LEU A 492 -17.49 26.59 16.19
CA LEU A 492 -17.64 27.13 17.53
C LEU A 492 -16.77 28.38 17.73
N GLU A 493 -17.15 29.24 18.67
CA GLU A 493 -16.36 30.44 19.00
C GLU A 493 -15.13 30.08 19.85
N TRP A 494 -13.95 30.56 19.50
CA TRP A 494 -12.72 30.29 20.25
C TRP A 494 -12.38 31.43 21.20
N THR A 495 -12.02 31.09 22.44
CA THR A 495 -11.55 32.10 23.38
C THR A 495 -10.12 32.57 23.05
N PRO A 496 -9.74 33.82 23.38
CA PRO A 496 -8.38 34.30 23.15
C PRO A 496 -7.29 33.44 23.80
N ALA A 497 -7.61 32.78 24.93
CA ALA A 497 -6.70 31.86 25.59
C ALA A 497 -6.53 30.53 24.82
N ALA A 498 -7.58 30.06 24.14
CA ALA A 498 -7.53 28.88 23.28
C ALA A 498 -6.67 29.15 22.03
N GLU A 499 -6.88 30.30 21.39
CA GLU A 499 -6.09 30.76 20.24
C GLU A 499 -4.59 30.83 20.56
N GLN A 500 -4.25 31.51 21.66
CA GLN A 500 -2.87 31.65 22.10
C GLN A 500 -2.23 30.28 22.42
N THR A 501 -3.00 29.34 22.95
CA THR A 501 -2.51 27.98 23.23
C THR A 501 -2.23 27.20 21.94
N MET A 502 -3.11 27.33 20.93
CA MET A 502 -2.92 26.71 19.62
C MET A 502 -1.71 27.30 18.89
N GLU A 503 -1.57 28.63 18.92
CA GLU A 503 -0.47 29.33 18.27
C GLU A 503 0.89 28.99 18.90
N GLN A 504 0.95 28.88 20.24
CA GLN A 504 2.15 28.43 20.95
C GLN A 504 2.60 27.03 20.52
N LEU A 505 1.67 26.08 20.33
CA LEU A 505 1.97 24.73 19.87
C LEU A 505 2.57 24.72 18.45
N LEU A 506 2.06 25.59 17.59
CA LEU A 506 2.43 25.65 16.17
C LEU A 506 3.66 26.54 15.92
N SER A 507 4.13 27.27 16.93
CA SER A 507 5.21 28.26 16.82
C SER A 507 6.56 27.68 16.37
N ASP A 508 6.87 26.45 16.77
CA ASP A 508 8.11 25.74 16.40
C ASP A 508 8.01 24.98 15.05
N ARG A 509 6.86 25.07 14.36
CA ARG A 509 6.60 24.33 13.11
C ARG A 509 6.76 25.23 11.88
N LYS A 510 7.33 24.69 10.80
CA LYS A 510 7.43 25.38 9.50
C LYS A 510 6.04 25.71 8.94
N ALA A 511 5.91 26.82 8.20
CA ALA A 511 4.64 27.30 7.66
C ALA A 511 3.87 26.23 6.87
N GLN A 512 4.57 25.39 6.09
CA GLN A 512 3.94 24.30 5.33
C GLN A 512 3.37 23.19 6.24
N ALA A 513 4.02 22.86 7.36
CA ALA A 513 3.50 21.86 8.30
C ALA A 513 2.30 22.39 9.11
N ARG A 514 2.27 23.71 9.37
CA ARG A 514 1.15 24.37 10.05
C ARG A 514 -0.14 24.26 9.22
N MET A 515 -0.05 24.36 7.90
CA MET A 515 -1.20 24.24 6.99
C MET A 515 -1.96 22.91 7.10
N PHE A 516 -1.31 21.82 7.54
CA PHE A 516 -1.93 20.49 7.62
C PHE A 516 -2.29 20.06 9.05
N ILE A 517 -1.49 20.49 10.04
CA ILE A 517 -1.69 20.12 11.44
C ILE A 517 -2.80 20.98 12.07
N GLN A 518 -2.82 22.27 11.76
CA GLN A 518 -3.70 23.24 12.41
C GLN A 518 -5.19 22.92 12.20
N PRO A 519 -5.70 22.65 10.98
CA PRO A 519 -7.12 22.34 10.78
C PRO A 519 -7.58 21.09 11.54
N THR A 520 -6.71 20.08 11.61
CA THR A 520 -7.00 18.81 12.31
C THR A 520 -7.12 19.00 13.83
N MET A 521 -6.22 19.79 14.42
CA MET A 521 -6.23 20.06 15.85
C MET A 521 -7.36 21.00 16.26
N GLU A 522 -7.74 21.94 15.39
CA GLU A 522 -8.88 22.82 15.60
C GLU A 522 -10.19 22.04 15.60
N LEU A 523 -10.39 21.13 14.65
CA LEU A 523 -11.58 20.26 14.61
C LEU A 523 -11.68 19.34 15.84
N ALA A 524 -10.55 18.84 16.33
CA ALA A 524 -10.50 18.03 17.54
C ALA A 524 -10.87 18.84 18.80
N ALA A 525 -10.44 20.11 18.87
CA ALA A 525 -10.76 20.99 20.00
C ALA A 525 -12.23 21.39 20.02
N GLU A 526 -12.84 21.60 18.84
CA GLU A 526 -14.29 21.81 18.74
C GLU A 526 -15.09 20.60 19.20
N ARG A 527 -14.63 19.38 18.90
CA ARG A 527 -15.27 18.14 19.39
C ARG A 527 -15.20 18.01 20.91
N GLU A 528 -14.10 18.44 21.54
CA GLU A 528 -13.99 18.48 23.00
C GLU A 528 -14.93 19.50 23.63
N ALA A 529 -15.05 20.69 23.02
CA ALA A 529 -16.03 21.68 23.42
C ALA A 529 -17.48 21.18 23.30
N GLN A 530 -17.81 20.45 22.23
CA GLN A 530 -19.12 19.82 22.07
C GLN A 530 -19.38 18.73 23.11
N ARG A 531 -18.36 17.95 23.52
CA ARG A 531 -18.49 16.90 24.55
C ARG A 531 -18.79 17.45 25.94
N ARG A 532 -18.46 18.71 26.20
CA ARG A 532 -18.83 19.42 27.43
C ARG A 532 -20.13 20.23 27.29
N ASP A 533 -20.90 20.00 26.22
CA ASP A 533 -22.10 20.76 25.86
C ASP A 533 -21.85 22.28 25.81
N ALA A 534 -20.68 22.70 25.32
CA ALA A 534 -20.32 24.11 25.18
C ALA A 534 -20.28 24.56 23.72
N ASN A 535 -20.67 25.82 23.53
CA ASN A 535 -20.68 26.48 22.23
C ASN A 535 -19.41 27.31 21.98
N THR A 536 -18.43 27.22 22.87
CA THR A 536 -17.15 27.93 22.79
C THR A 536 -16.01 26.93 23.01
N VAL A 537 -14.84 27.17 22.40
CA VAL A 537 -13.61 26.41 22.63
C VAL A 537 -12.71 27.18 23.59
N ASP A 538 -12.38 26.55 24.72
CA ASP A 538 -11.54 27.10 25.77
C ASP A 538 -10.12 26.53 25.70
N ALA A 539 -9.18 27.21 26.35
CA ALA A 539 -7.79 26.74 26.43
C ALA A 539 -7.66 25.33 27.02
N CYS A 540 -8.61 24.90 27.87
CA CYS A 540 -8.64 23.53 28.39
C CYS A 540 -8.94 22.49 27.30
N ASP A 541 -9.78 22.81 26.32
CA ASP A 541 -10.15 21.92 25.23
C ASP A 541 -8.94 21.69 24.32
N VAL A 542 -8.25 22.79 23.95
CA VAL A 542 -6.99 22.75 23.18
C VAL A 542 -5.92 21.97 23.93
N LYS A 543 -5.73 22.23 25.24
CA LYS A 543 -4.76 21.49 26.07
C LYS A 543 -5.09 20.01 26.18
N LYS A 544 -6.37 19.64 26.21
CA LYS A 544 -6.82 18.25 26.30
C LYS A 544 -6.62 17.51 24.98
N VAL A 545 -6.84 18.17 23.84
CA VAL A 545 -6.50 17.63 22.52
C VAL A 545 -5.00 17.46 22.39
N ILE A 546 -4.21 18.45 22.77
CA ILE A 546 -2.75 18.32 22.82
C ILE A 546 -2.37 17.13 23.70
N ALA A 547 -2.93 17.04 24.92
CA ALA A 547 -2.67 15.93 25.82
C ALA A 547 -3.08 14.58 25.20
N THR A 548 -4.18 14.48 24.47
CA THR A 548 -4.70 13.21 23.90
C THR A 548 -3.93 12.79 22.65
N GLU A 549 -3.64 13.72 21.74
CA GLU A 549 -2.90 13.49 20.50
C GLU A 549 -1.39 13.31 20.74
N THR A 550 -0.88 13.79 21.89
CA THR A 550 0.51 13.56 22.33
C THR A 550 0.62 12.56 23.50
N ALA A 551 -0.48 12.01 24.01
CA ALA A 551 -0.47 11.13 25.17
C ALA A 551 0.19 9.79 24.83
N GLY A 552 1.37 9.58 25.42
CA GLY A 552 1.77 8.24 25.82
C GLY A 552 0.76 7.65 26.81
N VAL A 553 0.70 6.32 26.89
CA VAL A 553 -0.03 5.63 27.96
C VAL A 553 0.59 6.05 29.30
N GLU A 554 -0.20 6.31 30.34
CA GLU A 554 0.36 6.64 31.66
C GLU A 554 1.12 5.45 32.24
N TRP A 555 2.14 5.72 33.04
CA TRP A 555 2.97 4.69 33.68
C TRP A 555 2.95 4.87 35.19
N GLU A 556 2.69 3.78 35.91
CA GLU A 556 2.89 3.75 37.35
C GLU A 556 4.39 3.96 37.67
N PRO A 557 4.74 4.71 38.73
CA PRO A 557 6.14 4.97 39.10
C PRO A 557 6.97 3.69 39.27
N GLU A 558 6.38 2.64 39.83
CA GLU A 558 7.02 1.33 39.97
C GLU A 558 7.31 0.68 38.61
N ALA A 559 6.32 0.67 37.70
CA ALA A 559 6.45 0.14 36.35
C ALA A 559 7.55 0.87 35.56
N ARG A 560 7.59 2.20 35.70
CA ARG A 560 8.61 3.05 35.06
C ARG A 560 10.00 2.76 35.59
N THR A 561 10.15 2.67 36.91
CA THR A 561 11.43 2.33 37.57
C THR A 561 11.93 0.95 37.12
N ARG A 562 11.04 -0.03 36.96
CA ARG A 562 11.38 -1.37 36.46
C ARG A 562 11.89 -1.36 35.01
N VAL A 563 11.34 -0.50 34.15
CA VAL A 563 11.82 -0.35 32.76
C VAL A 563 13.14 0.43 32.71
N GLU A 564 13.29 1.47 33.53
CA GLU A 564 14.53 2.24 33.63
C GLU A 564 15.69 1.37 34.15
N ALA A 565 15.43 0.45 35.06
CA ALA A 565 16.40 -0.53 35.56
C ALA A 565 16.74 -1.67 34.58
N ALA A 566 16.02 -1.80 33.46
CA ALA A 566 16.33 -2.78 32.43
C ALA A 566 17.57 -2.36 31.60
N PRO A 567 18.33 -3.33 31.03
CA PRO A 567 19.45 -3.03 30.14
C PRO A 567 19.06 -2.11 28.97
N ASP A 568 19.98 -1.20 28.62
CA ASP A 568 19.78 -0.20 27.56
C ASP A 568 19.28 -0.82 26.26
N PHE A 569 19.82 -1.99 25.88
CA PHE A 569 19.52 -2.67 24.61
C PHE A 569 18.09 -3.25 24.50
N ILE A 570 17.33 -3.37 25.61
CA ILE A 570 15.91 -3.80 25.61
C ILE A 570 14.94 -2.75 26.14
N ARG A 571 15.42 -1.69 26.81
CA ARG A 571 14.58 -0.67 27.46
C ARG A 571 13.55 -0.06 26.51
N ALA A 572 13.98 0.36 25.32
CA ALA A 572 13.10 0.95 24.31
C ALA A 572 12.05 -0.06 23.79
N GLY A 573 12.43 -1.33 23.64
CA GLY A 573 11.55 -2.41 23.22
C GLY A 573 10.47 -2.73 24.25
N ILE A 574 10.84 -2.80 25.53
CA ILE A 574 9.89 -3.03 26.64
C ILE A 574 8.87 -1.90 26.71
N LYS A 575 9.32 -0.64 26.64
CA LYS A 575 8.44 0.54 26.65
C LYS A 575 7.43 0.48 25.49
N LYS A 576 7.90 0.29 24.26
CA LYS A 576 7.06 0.23 23.05
C LYS A 576 6.05 -0.92 23.12
N ALA A 577 6.47 -2.10 23.57
CA ALA A 577 5.61 -3.26 23.70
C ALA A 577 4.55 -3.08 24.82
N ALA A 578 4.92 -2.48 25.95
CA ALA A 578 3.98 -2.24 27.05
C ALA A 578 2.90 -1.22 26.65
N GLU A 579 3.28 -0.11 26.03
CA GLU A 579 2.33 0.90 25.50
C GLU A 579 1.41 0.30 24.43
N PHE A 580 1.93 -0.57 23.56
CA PHE A 580 1.12 -1.28 22.57
C PHE A 580 0.09 -2.23 23.23
N ASN A 581 0.53 -3.06 24.17
CA ASN A 581 -0.37 -4.01 24.82
C ASN A 581 -1.40 -3.30 25.72
N ALA A 582 -1.04 -2.18 26.35
CA ALA A 582 -1.97 -1.36 27.12
C ALA A 582 -3.03 -0.74 26.23
N ARG A 583 -2.66 -0.19 25.07
CA ARG A 583 -3.64 0.30 24.06
C ARG A 583 -4.56 -0.81 23.56
N ARG A 584 -4.00 -1.99 23.25
CA ARG A 584 -4.82 -3.16 22.82
C ARG A 584 -5.79 -3.62 23.91
N ASP A 585 -5.34 -3.63 25.16
CA ASP A 585 -6.12 -4.12 26.29
C ASP A 585 -6.99 -3.00 26.91
N GLY A 586 -7.05 -1.81 26.31
CA GLY A 586 -7.86 -0.66 26.75
C GLY A 586 -7.43 -0.06 28.09
N SER A 587 -6.17 -0.27 28.49
CA SER A 587 -5.64 0.15 29.80
C SER A 587 -5.15 1.60 29.75
N ALA A 588 -5.66 2.44 30.65
CA ALA A 588 -5.30 3.86 30.74
C ALA A 588 -3.91 4.10 31.37
N CYS A 589 -3.43 3.17 32.20
CA CYS A 589 -2.14 3.22 32.87
C CYS A 589 -1.47 1.84 32.88
N ILE A 590 -0.14 1.80 32.71
CA ILE A 590 0.69 0.58 32.75
C ILE A 590 1.20 0.38 34.18
N THR A 591 0.78 -0.72 34.80
CA THR A 591 1.21 -1.13 36.13
C THR A 591 2.38 -2.10 36.11
N GLY A 592 2.99 -2.34 37.28
CA GLY A 592 4.00 -3.40 37.44
C GLY A 592 3.49 -4.79 37.05
N ASP A 593 2.22 -5.07 37.32
CA ASP A 593 1.56 -6.34 36.98
C ASP A 593 1.32 -6.48 35.48
N ASP A 594 0.99 -5.37 34.80
CA ASP A 594 0.85 -5.35 33.35
C ASP A 594 2.15 -5.70 32.64
N LEU A 595 3.28 -5.16 33.11
CA LEU A 595 4.60 -5.52 32.57
C LEU A 595 4.89 -7.01 32.74
N THR A 596 4.57 -7.58 33.90
CA THR A 596 4.72 -9.02 34.15
C THR A 596 3.83 -9.84 33.22
N ARG A 597 2.56 -9.45 33.06
CA ARG A 597 1.59 -10.11 32.17
C ARG A 597 2.01 -10.06 30.70
N TYR A 598 2.44 -8.90 30.22
CA TYR A 598 2.89 -8.70 28.84
C TYR A 598 4.17 -9.47 28.55
N ARG A 599 5.14 -9.43 29.48
CA ARG A 599 6.36 -10.24 29.42
C ARG A 599 6.04 -11.72 29.31
N ASN A 600 5.19 -12.25 30.21
CA ASN A 600 4.84 -13.67 30.22
C ASN A 600 4.16 -14.10 28.91
N ARG A 601 3.28 -13.26 28.36
CA ARG A 601 2.64 -13.48 27.06
C ARG A 601 3.65 -13.49 25.90
N ALA A 602 4.63 -12.57 25.91
CA ALA A 602 5.68 -12.52 24.91
C ALA A 602 6.60 -13.75 24.96
N LEU A 603 6.96 -14.20 26.16
CA LEU A 603 7.77 -15.41 26.37
C LEU A 603 7.08 -16.67 25.84
N MET A 604 5.79 -16.85 26.14
CA MET A 604 5.03 -17.99 25.60
C MET A 604 4.96 -17.99 24.07
N ARG A 605 4.87 -16.81 23.43
CA ARG A 605 4.97 -16.69 21.96
C ARG A 605 6.35 -17.08 21.45
N ALA A 606 7.41 -16.68 22.15
CA ALA A 606 8.78 -17.06 21.79
C ALA A 606 8.96 -18.59 21.86
N VAL A 607 8.47 -19.24 22.93
CA VAL A 607 8.49 -20.70 23.09
C VAL A 607 7.79 -21.42 21.94
N ARG A 608 6.59 -20.98 21.56
CA ARG A 608 5.85 -21.59 20.43
C ARG A 608 6.59 -21.44 19.11
N ARG A 609 7.27 -20.31 18.90
CA ARG A 609 8.11 -20.09 17.71
C ARG A 609 9.34 -20.99 17.73
N MET A 610 10.04 -21.11 18.85
CA MET A 610 11.20 -22.01 19.00
C MET A 610 10.83 -23.46 18.67
N ARG A 611 9.67 -23.93 19.15
CA ARG A 611 9.14 -25.24 18.76
C ARG A 611 8.88 -25.35 17.26
N GLY A 612 8.32 -24.31 16.64
CA GLY A 612 8.15 -24.25 15.18
C GLY A 612 9.46 -24.38 14.40
N PHE A 613 10.60 -24.08 15.01
CA PHE A 613 11.94 -24.30 14.45
C PHE A 613 12.55 -25.67 14.76
N GLY A 614 11.79 -26.58 15.41
CA GLY A 614 12.23 -27.94 15.76
C GLY A 614 13.03 -28.03 17.05
N MET A 615 12.92 -27.03 17.94
CA MET A 615 13.61 -27.05 19.24
C MET A 615 12.80 -27.80 20.30
N HIS A 616 13.50 -28.49 21.21
CA HIS A 616 12.89 -29.28 22.29
C HIS A 616 13.25 -28.78 23.71
N ASP A 617 14.29 -27.96 23.83
CA ASP A 617 14.79 -27.45 25.11
C ASP A 617 14.89 -25.91 25.11
N LEU A 618 14.75 -25.32 26.29
CA LEU A 618 14.89 -23.88 26.53
C LEU A 618 16.32 -23.58 26.96
N ASP A 619 17.23 -23.55 25.99
CA ASP A 619 18.64 -23.25 26.21
C ASP A 619 19.16 -22.25 25.17
N PHE A 620 20.43 -21.85 25.34
CA PHE A 620 21.09 -20.92 24.44
C PHE A 620 21.51 -21.54 23.10
N SER A 621 21.30 -22.85 22.89
CA SER A 621 21.57 -23.50 21.59
C SER A 621 20.67 -22.96 20.47
N ALA A 622 19.56 -22.32 20.84
CA ALA A 622 18.69 -21.56 19.93
C ALA A 622 19.47 -20.59 19.06
N TYR A 623 20.48 -19.94 19.63
CA TYR A 623 21.27 -18.93 18.93
C TYR A 623 22.22 -19.56 17.92
N GLU A 624 22.88 -20.67 18.25
CA GLU A 624 23.73 -21.39 17.30
C GLU A 624 22.92 -21.96 16.14
N ILE A 625 21.75 -22.54 16.43
CA ILE A 625 20.81 -23.00 15.39
C ILE A 625 20.33 -21.81 14.53
N ALA A 626 20.04 -20.66 15.15
CA ALA A 626 19.66 -19.45 14.43
C ALA A 626 20.82 -18.88 13.61
N LYS A 627 22.07 -19.00 14.07
CA LYS A 627 23.28 -18.59 13.35
C LYS A 627 23.49 -19.42 12.09
N GLU A 628 23.23 -20.72 12.18
CA GLU A 628 23.30 -21.63 11.03
C GLU A 628 22.16 -21.42 10.02
N ARG A 629 20.93 -21.20 10.51
CA ARG A 629 19.72 -21.19 9.69
C ARG A 629 19.25 -19.80 9.25
N VAL A 630 19.69 -18.74 9.91
CA VAL A 630 19.31 -17.36 9.59
C VAL A 630 20.53 -16.66 8.99
N PRO A 631 20.59 -16.49 7.66
CA PRO A 631 21.79 -16.01 6.97
C PRO A 631 22.39 -14.70 7.52
N ARG A 632 21.56 -13.78 8.03
CA ARG A 632 21.99 -12.48 8.60
C ARG A 632 22.73 -12.55 9.95
N LEU A 633 22.65 -13.68 10.64
CA LEU A 633 23.34 -13.91 11.93
C LEU A 633 24.70 -14.57 11.74
N LYS A 634 24.95 -15.13 10.55
CA LYS A 634 26.22 -15.72 10.17
C LYS A 634 27.27 -14.62 10.02
N ASP A 635 28.42 -14.80 10.69
CA ASP A 635 29.56 -13.88 10.65
C ASP A 635 29.25 -12.41 11.03
N ASN A 636 28.19 -12.17 11.81
CA ASN A 636 27.76 -10.84 12.24
C ASN A 636 28.33 -10.49 13.62
N GLU A 637 29.47 -9.77 13.64
CA GLU A 637 30.16 -9.37 14.88
C GLU A 637 29.28 -8.56 15.85
N GLN A 638 28.35 -7.75 15.32
CA GLN A 638 27.46 -6.93 16.14
C GLN A 638 26.36 -7.78 16.80
N ALA A 639 25.88 -8.82 16.11
CA ALA A 639 24.96 -9.80 16.67
C ALA A 639 25.66 -10.67 17.72
N GLU A 640 26.89 -11.11 17.47
CA GLU A 640 27.69 -11.88 18.44
C GLU A 640 27.97 -11.08 19.70
N LYS A 641 28.39 -9.82 19.57
CA LYS A 641 28.61 -8.93 20.70
C LYS A 641 27.32 -8.75 21.51
N ARG A 642 26.19 -8.52 20.84
CA ARG A 642 24.90 -8.34 21.51
C ARG A 642 24.41 -9.64 22.17
N PHE A 643 24.71 -10.80 21.59
CA PHE A 643 24.42 -12.09 22.19
C PHE A 643 25.27 -12.35 23.43
N ALA A 644 26.57 -12.03 23.38
CA ALA A 644 27.46 -12.11 24.53
C ALA A 644 26.98 -11.20 25.68
N GLU A 645 26.56 -9.97 25.39
CA GLU A 645 25.96 -9.05 26.36
C GLU A 645 24.68 -9.64 27.00
N ILE A 646 23.85 -10.33 26.21
CA ILE A 646 22.65 -11.02 26.72
C ILE A 646 23.03 -12.19 27.62
N GLN A 647 24.01 -13.00 27.22
CA GLN A 647 24.46 -14.17 27.97
C GLN A 647 25.06 -13.75 29.31
N GLU A 648 25.99 -12.79 29.31
CA GLU A 648 26.61 -12.25 30.52
C GLU A 648 25.56 -11.65 31.47
N TYR A 649 24.58 -10.92 30.92
CA TYR A 649 23.49 -10.39 31.72
C TYR A 649 22.63 -11.49 32.34
N VAL A 650 22.28 -12.54 31.60
CA VAL A 650 21.49 -13.68 32.10
C VAL A 650 22.25 -14.46 33.17
N GLU A 651 23.54 -14.73 32.94
CA GLU A 651 24.43 -15.41 33.89
C GLU A 651 24.60 -14.61 35.18
N SER A 652 24.74 -13.28 35.09
CA SER A 652 24.82 -12.38 36.26
C SER A 652 23.57 -12.37 37.15
N LYS A 653 22.45 -12.96 36.69
CA LYS A 653 21.17 -13.03 37.37
C LYS A 653 20.78 -14.46 37.79
N GLN A 654 21.66 -15.45 37.64
CA GLN A 654 21.44 -16.81 38.14
C GLN A 654 21.64 -16.89 39.67
N ALA A 655 20.77 -17.62 40.37
CA ALA A 655 20.91 -17.88 41.79
C ALA A 655 21.94 -19.01 42.04
N PRO A 656 22.61 -19.05 43.22
CA PRO A 656 23.66 -20.04 43.53
C PRO A 656 23.21 -21.51 43.54
N ASP A 657 21.90 -21.76 43.54
CA ASP A 657 21.30 -23.09 43.59
C ASP A 657 20.92 -23.66 42.20
N GLY A 658 21.24 -22.94 41.13
CA GLY A 658 20.95 -23.37 39.75
C GLY A 658 19.46 -23.33 39.38
N SER A 659 18.59 -22.80 40.25
CA SER A 659 17.25 -22.40 39.85
C SER A 659 17.35 -21.11 39.03
N GLY A 660 16.96 -21.19 37.76
CA GLY A 660 17.31 -20.18 36.74
C GLY A 660 16.84 -18.76 37.04
N LEU A 661 17.48 -17.79 36.38
CA LEU A 661 17.06 -16.39 36.19
C LEU A 661 16.13 -15.87 37.30
N GLY A 662 16.69 -15.18 38.31
CA GLY A 662 15.99 -14.64 39.48
C GLY A 662 14.89 -13.59 39.21
N LEU A 663 14.24 -13.62 38.05
CA LEU A 663 13.20 -12.73 37.53
C LEU A 663 11.96 -13.50 37.00
N MET A 664 11.97 -14.83 36.93
CA MET A 664 10.88 -15.63 36.34
C MET A 664 10.16 -16.50 37.38
N ASP A 665 8.83 -16.46 37.33
CA ASP A 665 7.95 -17.30 38.13
C ASP A 665 8.15 -18.79 37.77
N GLN A 666 8.32 -19.66 38.77
CA GLN A 666 8.46 -21.11 38.59
C GLN A 666 7.27 -21.71 37.84
N GLU A 667 6.06 -21.18 38.06
CA GLU A 667 4.85 -21.65 37.37
C GLU A 667 4.92 -21.36 35.85
N LEU A 668 5.49 -20.21 35.46
CA LEU A 668 5.69 -19.86 34.06
C LEU A 668 6.74 -20.76 33.40
N MET A 669 7.84 -21.05 34.11
CA MET A 669 8.90 -21.92 33.59
C MET A 669 8.39 -23.34 33.34
N GLU A 670 7.58 -23.89 34.24
CA GLU A 670 6.95 -25.20 34.02
C GLU A 670 5.94 -25.17 32.86
N LYS A 671 5.15 -24.09 32.70
CA LYS A 671 4.28 -23.90 31.52
C LYS A 671 5.08 -23.83 30.22
N MET A 672 6.21 -23.11 30.20
CA MET A 672 7.08 -23.00 29.04
C MET A 672 7.70 -24.36 28.66
N LYS A 673 8.21 -25.11 29.64
CA LYS A 673 8.72 -26.48 29.42
C LYS A 673 7.63 -27.45 28.94
N ALA A 674 6.42 -27.35 29.49
CA ALA A 674 5.30 -28.16 29.04
C ALA A 674 4.89 -27.83 27.59
N GLU A 675 4.91 -26.55 27.21
CA GLU A 675 4.59 -26.12 25.85
C GLU A 675 5.66 -26.54 24.83
N MET A 676 6.95 -26.61 25.22
CA MET A 676 8.03 -27.14 24.38
C MET A 676 7.90 -28.65 24.12
N LYS A 677 7.27 -29.39 25.03
CA LYS A 677 7.07 -30.85 24.95
C LYS A 677 5.82 -31.28 24.20
N LYS A 678 4.90 -30.35 23.92
CA LYS A 678 3.72 -30.57 23.07
C LYS A 678 4.10 -30.40 21.62
#